data_AF-A0A3M7MXA2-F1
#
_entry.id   AF-A0A3M7MXA2-F1
#
_cell.length_a   1.000
_cell.length_b   1.000
_cell.length_c   1.000
_cell.angle_alpha   90.00
_cell.angle_beta   90.00
_cell.angle_gamma   90.00
#
_symmetry.space_group_name_H-M   'P 1'
#
loop_
_entity.id
_entity.type
_entity.pdbx_description
1 polymer ?
#
loop_
_entity_poly.entity_id
_entity_poly.type
_entity_poly.pdbx_seq_one_letter_code
_entity_poly.pdbx_strand_id
1 'polypeptide(L)'
;MQPKVHDGLEEDTRPGTGVKGTGNPTMPDIDSTKGPEVAEKKSPRVGSSLASPNLGEPSSPDQAPRTYTPGVSPPQSPRLYYESPQPDPYHYMYPLQASPVPAFPSSFYPIHPQARPPTSCPGQAPDQEMARFTIAPAVVPDINRLAEYYQVAQGQLWQHNNAVVVTQTEEQQREEIARLRLELDATKEAFERIIEKLVVENHRYKSEAQEKDSLIADLKEGAAQHEAERTEFEAFRAKYGEAVASADATGLTHQGLMKEKLGLEKELEAQRERHMAYIEEVKSGHNSILEAKERDDQKVSAEHKQAVWKVQMELASLITKHSQQSKDLEACRGVVGTLEDRLALRGKEHEEEVASLRQELESQLVNVVSQRQEVQSLHERHDRKLKDVAAEHEEEVASLRQELESQLGIVASQRQEVQSLHETHDRKLKDMAAEHECQVAKAVEEHERQMAAVREELERQKLAFEKLQAEQSDLSRAVASWKLRHQEWLAEKDTLDKVLGTLGHASAKGQTNEGYHKPPRSLPVVPYSQLEPGVPDVFGSTRAACELRALVIQHRIFRVLHSLIFQRYVLASVDGCADPDLDRLLSGLSARIRQKSVRREALWRSILVRALHTNNAQGKASASAVASTAFRAIVDQTQDLTDIGHSGALADALKQVVKTAVEIWRQARVETDPIASSMPEGLLRQVGSEIILWVRPRITRQQMGKIADWGRDKDAGLGQVQVLLAGVSLRKDSPVVQERQQELAQRMEIGSD
;
A
#
# COMPACT_ATOMS: atom_id res chain seq x y z
N MET A 1 25.88 73.08 98.54
CA MET A 1 24.87 72.07 98.90
C MET A 1 25.14 70.79 98.12
N GLN A 2 24.76 69.62 98.63
CA GLN A 2 24.73 68.32 97.93
C GLN A 2 23.37 68.09 97.25
N PRO A 3 23.11 67.00 96.47
CA PRO A 3 23.98 66.03 95.78
C PRO A 3 23.68 66.07 94.24
N LYS A 4 23.33 65.08 93.38
CA LYS A 4 23.24 63.59 93.24
C LYS A 4 22.95 63.31 91.71
N VAL A 5 23.05 62.14 91.05
CA VAL A 5 24.03 61.02 91.00
C VAL A 5 23.57 59.96 89.95
N HIS A 6 24.51 59.36 89.21
CA HIS A 6 24.47 58.09 88.42
C HIS A 6 23.30 57.71 87.48
N ASP A 7 23.68 57.45 86.21
CA ASP A 7 23.74 56.16 85.47
C ASP A 7 22.60 55.12 85.45
N GLY A 8 22.53 54.45 84.29
CA GLY A 8 21.95 53.11 84.06
C GLY A 8 20.71 53.07 83.16
N LEU A 9 20.44 52.07 82.32
CA LEU A 9 21.19 51.07 81.54
C LEU A 9 20.13 50.11 80.95
N GLU A 10 20.28 49.77 79.66
CA GLU A 10 19.93 48.45 79.04
C GLU A 10 18.48 47.91 78.84
N GLU A 11 18.46 46.84 78.04
CA GLU A 11 17.42 45.84 77.68
C GLU A 11 16.16 46.23 76.88
N ASP A 12 16.37 46.27 75.55
CA ASP A 12 15.76 45.36 74.56
C ASP A 12 14.46 44.58 74.94
N THR A 13 13.43 44.68 74.09
CA THR A 13 12.52 43.54 73.87
C THR A 13 11.84 43.58 72.50
N ARG A 14 11.99 42.52 71.70
CA ARG A 14 11.08 42.19 70.59
C ARG A 14 9.72 41.72 71.13
N PRO A 15 8.64 41.85 70.35
CA PRO A 15 8.15 40.64 69.67
C PRO A 15 7.78 40.89 68.19
N GLY A 16 7.58 39.81 67.41
CA GLY A 16 7.17 39.92 66.01
C GLY A 16 6.28 38.77 65.53
N THR A 17 5.08 39.12 65.05
CA THR A 17 4.15 38.29 64.26
C THR A 17 3.16 39.24 63.54
N GLY A 18 2.83 39.10 62.26
CA GLY A 18 3.42 38.25 61.21
C GLY A 18 2.52 38.11 59.97
N VAL A 19 3.11 37.64 58.86
CA VAL A 19 2.48 36.90 57.74
C VAL A 19 1.53 37.65 56.78
N LYS A 20 1.73 37.34 55.47
CA LYS A 20 1.00 37.76 54.24
C LYS A 20 1.18 39.23 53.80
N GLY A 21 1.45 39.51 52.52
CA GLY A 21 1.83 38.61 51.42
C GLY A 21 1.38 39.10 50.04
N THR A 22 2.22 38.85 49.02
CA THR A 22 2.07 39.25 47.59
C THR A 22 2.07 40.77 47.33
N GLY A 23 2.70 41.29 46.28
CA GLY A 23 3.64 40.64 45.34
C GLY A 23 3.50 41.13 43.90
N ASN A 24 4.27 42.15 43.51
CA ASN A 24 4.57 42.50 42.12
C ASN A 24 5.85 43.36 42.09
N PRO A 25 6.90 42.98 41.34
CA PRO A 25 8.10 43.80 41.20
C PRO A 25 8.00 44.77 40.01
N THR A 26 8.46 46.00 40.21
CA THR A 26 8.64 47.01 39.15
C THR A 26 10.13 47.30 39.03
N MET A 27 10.71 47.12 37.84
CA MET A 27 12.04 47.64 37.48
C MET A 27 12.07 49.16 37.65
N PRO A 28 13.18 49.74 38.14
CA PRO A 28 14.12 50.31 37.17
C PRO A 28 15.61 50.20 37.54
N ASP A 29 16.44 50.39 36.51
CA ASP A 29 17.72 51.12 36.42
C ASP A 29 18.61 51.28 37.65
N ILE A 30 19.90 50.94 37.48
CA ILE A 30 21.00 51.40 38.34
C ILE A 30 22.09 52.02 37.47
N ASP A 31 22.53 53.21 37.86
CA ASP A 31 23.50 54.03 37.14
C ASP A 31 24.95 53.54 37.25
N SER A 32 25.67 53.85 36.18
CA SER A 32 27.13 53.91 36.04
C SER A 32 27.86 54.49 37.26
N THR A 33 28.97 53.88 37.71
CA THR A 33 30.01 54.58 38.50
C THR A 33 31.43 54.06 38.19
N LYS A 34 32.38 55.00 38.25
CA LYS A 34 33.79 54.93 37.82
C LYS A 34 34.65 53.96 38.63
N GLY A 35 35.74 53.47 38.01
CA GLY A 35 36.91 52.89 38.72
C GLY A 35 37.85 53.96 39.32
N PRO A 36 39.02 53.55 39.85
CA PRO A 36 40.26 53.97 39.18
C PRO A 36 41.43 52.96 39.17
N GLU A 37 42.46 53.36 38.42
CA GLU A 37 43.87 52.93 38.32
C GLU A 37 44.64 52.88 39.68
N VAL A 38 45.85 52.33 39.88
CA VAL A 38 46.82 51.54 39.06
C VAL A 38 47.82 50.82 39.99
N ALA A 39 48.46 49.73 39.57
CA ALA A 39 49.76 49.26 40.10
C ALA A 39 50.51 48.31 39.13
N GLU A 40 51.85 48.45 39.01
CA GLU A 40 52.70 47.63 38.12
C GLU A 40 53.30 46.38 38.80
N LYS A 41 53.71 45.37 38.01
CA LYS A 41 55.10 44.79 38.07
C LYS A 41 55.50 43.79 36.96
N LYS A 42 56.58 44.15 36.27
CA LYS A 42 57.74 43.36 35.77
C LYS A 42 57.57 41.97 35.09
N SER A 43 58.22 41.85 33.92
CA SER A 43 58.51 40.62 33.15
C SER A 43 59.61 39.72 33.79
N PRO A 44 59.83 38.47 33.30
CA PRO A 44 60.90 38.30 32.29
C PRO A 44 60.69 37.24 31.19
N ARG A 45 60.48 37.72 29.95
CA ARG A 45 61.24 37.43 28.72
C ARG A 45 62.03 36.09 28.56
N VAL A 46 61.48 35.14 27.79
CA VAL A 46 62.15 34.25 26.79
C VAL A 46 61.06 33.87 25.75
N GLY A 47 61.25 33.72 24.42
CA GLY A 47 62.39 33.91 23.52
C GLY A 47 62.12 33.18 22.17
N SER A 48 62.61 33.72 21.03
CA SER A 48 62.32 33.29 19.64
C SER A 48 60.88 33.62 19.15
N SER A 49 60.60 34.39 18.08
CA SER A 49 61.30 34.72 16.81
C SER A 49 61.25 33.56 15.79
N LEU A 50 60.88 33.71 14.51
CA LEU A 50 60.62 34.92 13.66
C LEU A 50 59.72 34.54 12.44
N ALA A 51 59.46 35.51 11.55
CA ALA A 51 58.98 35.39 10.15
C ALA A 51 57.48 35.18 9.84
N SER A 52 56.71 36.27 9.92
CA SER A 52 55.60 36.56 8.99
C SER A 52 56.14 37.30 7.73
N PRO A 53 55.32 37.73 6.76
CA PRO A 53 54.18 37.09 6.06
C PRO A 53 54.38 37.13 4.52
N ASN A 54 53.37 36.73 3.72
CA ASN A 54 53.00 37.56 2.55
C ASN A 54 51.54 37.35 2.08
N LEU A 55 51.01 38.37 1.38
CA LEU A 55 49.69 38.39 0.74
C LEU A 55 49.79 37.90 -0.72
N GLY A 56 48.70 37.40 -1.32
CA GLY A 56 48.76 36.89 -2.70
C GLY A 56 47.49 36.27 -3.30
N GLU A 57 46.35 36.96 -3.23
CA GLU A 57 45.25 36.76 -4.19
C GLU A 57 45.45 37.69 -5.42
N PRO A 58 44.72 37.52 -6.55
CA PRO A 58 43.92 36.39 -7.01
C PRO A 58 44.23 35.94 -8.45
N SER A 59 43.69 34.80 -8.91
CA SER A 59 43.15 34.64 -10.29
C SER A 59 42.58 33.25 -10.58
N SER A 60 41.46 33.21 -11.30
CA SER A 60 41.05 32.11 -12.19
C SER A 60 41.15 32.62 -13.64
N PRO A 61 41.20 31.74 -14.67
CA PRO A 61 39.95 31.22 -15.25
C PRO A 61 40.05 29.76 -15.76
N ASP A 62 38.98 29.31 -16.43
CA ASP A 62 38.80 27.99 -17.05
C ASP A 62 39.94 27.51 -17.98
N GLN A 63 40.23 26.20 -17.95
CA GLN A 63 39.84 25.31 -19.06
C GLN A 63 40.12 23.81 -18.79
N ALA A 64 39.14 22.97 -19.15
CA ALA A 64 39.35 21.58 -19.58
C ALA A 64 39.71 21.58 -21.09
N PRO A 65 40.22 20.49 -21.74
CA PRO A 65 40.01 19.07 -21.36
C PRO A 65 41.19 18.09 -21.68
N ARG A 66 40.86 16.78 -21.70
CA ARG A 66 41.53 15.64 -22.37
C ARG A 66 42.37 14.67 -21.53
N THR A 67 41.70 13.61 -21.09
CA THR A 67 42.06 12.19 -21.35
C THR A 67 43.54 11.80 -21.44
N TYR A 68 44.00 11.02 -20.46
CA TYR A 68 44.95 9.93 -20.69
C TYR A 68 44.57 8.71 -19.85
N THR A 69 44.46 7.54 -20.50
CA THR A 69 44.58 6.22 -19.87
C THR A 69 45.99 5.69 -20.16
N PRO A 70 46.62 5.01 -19.20
CA PRO A 70 46.48 3.54 -19.08
C PRO A 70 46.23 3.10 -17.62
N GLY A 71 45.90 1.84 -17.31
CA GLY A 71 45.72 0.68 -18.20
C GLY A 71 46.41 -0.59 -17.66
N VAL A 72 45.88 -1.18 -16.57
CA VAL A 72 46.33 -2.47 -16.01
C VAL A 72 45.12 -3.28 -15.53
N SER A 73 45.12 -4.58 -15.83
CA SER A 73 44.12 -5.61 -15.45
C SER A 73 44.81 -6.98 -15.41
N PRO A 74 44.23 -8.05 -14.82
CA PRO A 74 43.34 -8.14 -13.65
C PRO A 74 43.95 -9.08 -12.57
N PRO A 75 43.17 -9.65 -11.63
CA PRO A 75 42.93 -11.10 -11.78
C PRO A 75 41.47 -11.55 -11.53
N GLN A 76 41.25 -12.85 -11.77
CA GLN A 76 39.97 -13.51 -12.03
C GLN A 76 39.15 -13.90 -10.79
N SER A 77 37.82 -14.00 -10.95
CA SER A 77 36.92 -14.93 -10.23
C SER A 77 35.54 -15.01 -10.95
N PRO A 78 34.70 -16.04 -10.71
CA PRO A 78 34.26 -16.86 -11.85
C PRO A 78 32.81 -16.64 -12.31
N ARG A 79 32.57 -16.78 -13.62
CA ARG A 79 31.22 -16.96 -14.19
C ARG A 79 30.79 -18.42 -14.08
N LEU A 80 29.64 -18.64 -13.43
CA LEU A 80 28.85 -19.85 -13.65
C LEU A 80 28.29 -19.81 -15.07
N TYR A 81 28.49 -20.88 -15.83
CA TYR A 81 27.72 -21.12 -17.05
C TYR A 81 26.30 -21.52 -16.65
N TYR A 82 25.30 -20.86 -17.24
CA TYR A 82 23.97 -21.44 -17.37
C TYR A 82 23.73 -21.74 -18.85
N GLU A 83 23.51 -23.01 -19.13
CA GLU A 83 23.44 -23.59 -20.46
C GLU A 83 22.07 -23.31 -21.07
N SER A 84 22.04 -22.64 -22.23
CA SER A 84 20.79 -22.30 -22.91
C SER A 84 20.52 -23.34 -23.99
N PRO A 85 19.47 -24.18 -23.88
CA PRO A 85 19.20 -25.21 -24.87
C PRO A 85 18.74 -24.59 -26.19
N GLN A 86 19.47 -24.84 -27.27
CA GLN A 86 18.96 -24.61 -28.62
C GLN A 86 17.98 -25.73 -29.01
N PRO A 87 16.89 -25.43 -29.74
CA PRO A 87 16.10 -26.44 -30.43
C PRO A 87 16.73 -26.79 -31.79
N ASP A 88 16.85 -28.08 -32.08
CA ASP A 88 17.32 -28.58 -33.39
C ASP A 88 16.37 -28.23 -34.56
N PRO A 89 16.90 -28.00 -35.77
CA PRO A 89 16.10 -27.69 -36.95
C PRO A 89 15.50 -28.96 -37.59
N TYR A 90 14.32 -29.40 -37.13
CA TYR A 90 13.59 -30.48 -37.78
C TYR A 90 12.89 -30.03 -39.06
N HIS A 91 13.24 -30.67 -40.18
CA HIS A 91 12.62 -30.45 -41.49
C HIS A 91 11.13 -30.82 -41.50
N TYR A 92 10.29 -29.93 -42.04
CA TYR A 92 9.01 -30.30 -42.64
C TYR A 92 8.87 -29.67 -44.03
N MET A 93 8.08 -30.31 -44.88
CA MET A 93 8.05 -30.05 -46.32
C MET A 93 7.21 -28.81 -46.71
N TYR A 94 7.60 -28.18 -47.82
CA TYR A 94 6.76 -27.25 -48.58
C TYR A 94 5.38 -27.87 -48.92
N PRO A 95 4.34 -27.04 -49.06
CA PRO A 95 3.91 -26.71 -50.44
C PRO A 95 3.94 -25.20 -50.75
N LEU A 96 3.64 -24.86 -52.01
CA LEU A 96 4.11 -23.66 -52.70
C LEU A 96 3.57 -22.33 -52.17
N GLN A 97 4.45 -21.33 -52.26
CA GLN A 97 4.18 -19.90 -52.20
C GLN A 97 3.13 -19.49 -53.26
N ALA A 98 2.21 -18.60 -52.89
CA ALA A 98 1.18 -18.12 -53.81
C ALA A 98 1.76 -17.24 -54.93
N SER A 99 1.34 -17.52 -56.17
CA SER A 99 1.59 -16.68 -57.35
C SER A 99 0.27 -16.01 -57.77
N PRO A 100 0.26 -14.74 -58.23
CA PRO A 100 -0.98 -14.02 -58.50
C PRO A 100 -1.75 -14.55 -59.72
N VAL A 101 -3.06 -14.29 -59.69
CA VAL A 101 -4.09 -14.74 -60.65
C VAL A 101 -3.70 -14.54 -62.12
N PRO A 102 -3.65 -15.61 -62.93
CA PRO A 102 -4.03 -15.59 -64.33
C PRO A 102 -5.54 -15.88 -64.45
N ALA A 103 -6.27 -15.06 -65.21
CA ALA A 103 -7.69 -15.31 -65.48
C ALA A 103 -7.87 -16.54 -66.39
N PHE A 104 -8.73 -17.48 -65.99
CA PHE A 104 -9.19 -18.57 -66.86
C PHE A 104 -10.57 -18.27 -67.46
N PRO A 105 -10.85 -18.71 -68.70
CA PRO A 105 -11.97 -18.21 -69.49
C PRO A 105 -13.28 -18.98 -69.24
N SER A 106 -14.38 -18.39 -69.72
CA SER A 106 -15.62 -19.13 -70.01
C SER A 106 -15.34 -20.31 -70.94
N SER A 107 -15.96 -21.47 -70.68
CA SER A 107 -15.85 -22.67 -71.53
C SER A 107 -17.11 -23.54 -71.45
N PHE A 108 -18.27 -22.94 -71.74
CA PHE A 108 -19.43 -23.70 -72.19
C PHE A 108 -19.24 -24.10 -73.66
N TYR A 109 -18.90 -25.36 -73.91
CA TYR A 109 -18.89 -25.95 -75.25
C TYR A 109 -20.14 -26.82 -75.48
N PRO A 110 -21.06 -26.42 -76.37
CA PRO A 110 -22.06 -27.35 -76.90
C PRO A 110 -21.40 -28.25 -77.96
N ILE A 111 -21.51 -29.58 -77.82
CA ILE A 111 -21.02 -30.50 -78.86
C ILE A 111 -22.03 -30.53 -80.01
N HIS A 112 -21.61 -29.96 -81.14
CA HIS A 112 -22.34 -30.00 -82.40
C HIS A 112 -22.08 -31.32 -83.14
N PRO A 113 -23.11 -32.09 -83.52
CA PRO A 113 -23.04 -32.96 -84.67
C PRO A 113 -23.48 -32.18 -85.92
N GLN A 114 -22.64 -32.12 -86.96
CA GLN A 114 -23.04 -31.68 -88.30
C GLN A 114 -22.48 -32.67 -89.33
N ALA A 115 -23.29 -33.02 -90.32
CA ALA A 115 -23.05 -34.16 -91.20
C ALA A 115 -22.35 -33.77 -92.52
N ARG A 116 -21.83 -34.78 -93.25
CA ARG A 116 -21.84 -34.82 -94.73
C ARG A 116 -21.65 -36.24 -95.31
N PRO A 117 -22.23 -36.55 -96.48
CA PRO A 117 -22.03 -37.78 -97.27
C PRO A 117 -21.10 -37.49 -98.48
N PRO A 118 -21.04 -38.30 -99.58
CA PRO A 118 -21.41 -39.71 -99.85
C PRO A 118 -20.24 -40.55 -100.45
N THR A 119 -20.51 -41.75 -101.00
CA THR A 119 -20.25 -42.18 -102.41
C THR A 119 -19.75 -43.64 -102.60
N SER A 120 -20.25 -44.30 -103.66
CA SER A 120 -19.72 -45.46 -104.42
C SER A 120 -19.69 -46.89 -103.82
N CYS A 121 -20.07 -47.84 -104.69
CA CYS A 121 -19.97 -49.31 -104.53
C CYS A 121 -18.66 -49.86 -105.17
N PRO A 122 -18.43 -51.18 -105.18
CA PRO A 122 -18.90 -52.00 -106.32
C PRO A 122 -19.41 -53.40 -105.92
N GLY A 123 -20.25 -53.99 -106.78
CA GLY A 123 -21.02 -55.20 -106.48
C GLY A 123 -20.42 -56.54 -106.89
N GLN A 124 -21.29 -57.56 -106.94
CA GLN A 124 -21.12 -58.76 -107.76
C GLN A 124 -22.48 -59.43 -108.05
N ALA A 125 -22.58 -60.07 -109.20
CA ALA A 125 -23.65 -60.99 -109.62
C ALA A 125 -23.00 -62.33 -110.03
N PRO A 126 -23.77 -63.39 -110.29
CA PRO A 126 -23.91 -63.79 -111.70
C PRO A 126 -25.27 -64.44 -112.11
N ASP A 127 -25.78 -63.98 -113.25
CA ASP A 127 -26.18 -64.72 -114.48
C ASP A 127 -26.86 -66.11 -114.51
N GLN A 128 -27.66 -66.25 -115.58
CA GLN A 128 -28.11 -67.46 -116.31
C GLN A 128 -29.27 -68.31 -115.70
N GLU A 129 -30.12 -68.98 -116.49
CA GLU A 129 -30.05 -69.30 -117.94
C GLU A 129 -31.43 -69.39 -118.65
N MET A 130 -31.44 -69.28 -120.00
CA MET A 130 -32.48 -69.75 -120.95
C MET A 130 -33.91 -69.16 -120.90
N ALA A 131 -34.74 -69.23 -121.97
CA ALA A 131 -34.50 -69.21 -123.42
C ALA A 131 -35.81 -68.87 -124.16
N ARG A 132 -35.74 -68.53 -125.46
CA ARG A 132 -36.91 -68.24 -126.31
C ARG A 132 -37.54 -69.51 -126.87
N PHE A 133 -38.87 -69.54 -126.99
CA PHE A 133 -39.54 -70.19 -128.12
C PHE A 133 -40.74 -69.37 -128.62
N THR A 134 -40.80 -69.19 -129.94
CA THR A 134 -41.92 -68.59 -130.66
C THR A 134 -42.33 -69.57 -131.75
N ILE A 135 -43.59 -70.01 -131.77
CA ILE A 135 -44.32 -70.57 -132.92
C ILE A 135 -45.79 -70.74 -132.50
N ALA A 136 -46.71 -70.58 -133.43
CA ALA A 136 -48.16 -70.78 -133.28
C ALA A 136 -48.64 -71.72 -134.42
N PRO A 137 -49.92 -72.15 -134.50
CA PRO A 137 -51.06 -71.88 -133.62
C PRO A 137 -51.87 -73.16 -133.24
N ALA A 138 -53.10 -72.95 -132.74
CA ALA A 138 -54.32 -73.75 -132.97
C ALA A 138 -54.98 -74.47 -131.75
N VAL A 139 -56.29 -74.22 -131.64
CA VAL A 139 -57.35 -74.88 -130.82
C VAL A 139 -57.28 -74.70 -129.29
N VAL A 140 -58.40 -74.20 -128.76
CA VAL A 140 -58.69 -73.86 -127.35
C VAL A 140 -59.61 -74.96 -126.77
N PRO A 141 -59.39 -75.43 -125.52
CA PRO A 141 -60.25 -74.96 -124.41
C PRO A 141 -59.50 -74.48 -123.15
N ASP A 142 -59.94 -73.32 -122.65
CA ASP A 142 -60.13 -72.97 -121.23
C ASP A 142 -58.93 -72.97 -120.24
N ILE A 143 -57.71 -72.65 -120.69
CA ILE A 143 -56.61 -72.29 -119.79
C ILE A 143 -56.94 -71.00 -119.00
N ASN A 144 -57.71 -70.07 -119.57
CA ASN A 144 -58.02 -68.78 -118.96
C ASN A 144 -58.73 -68.94 -117.59
N ARG A 145 -59.70 -69.84 -117.45
CA ARG A 145 -60.35 -70.06 -116.15
C ARG A 145 -59.39 -70.57 -115.08
N LEU A 146 -58.41 -71.40 -115.45
CA LEU A 146 -57.40 -71.88 -114.49
C LEU A 146 -56.40 -70.77 -114.15
N ALA A 147 -56.02 -69.93 -115.13
CA ALA A 147 -55.17 -68.77 -114.92
C ALA A 147 -55.87 -67.71 -114.06
N GLU A 148 -57.16 -67.43 -114.28
CA GLU A 148 -57.99 -66.55 -113.45
C GLU A 148 -58.15 -67.09 -112.04
N TYR A 149 -58.49 -68.38 -111.85
CA TYR A 149 -58.57 -68.96 -110.51
C TYR A 149 -57.23 -68.95 -109.80
N TYR A 150 -56.11 -69.18 -110.52
CA TYR A 150 -54.78 -69.15 -109.91
C TYR A 150 -54.30 -67.71 -109.63
N GLN A 151 -54.63 -66.73 -110.47
CA GLN A 151 -54.35 -65.30 -110.20
C GLN A 151 -55.23 -64.73 -109.09
N VAL A 152 -56.50 -65.15 -108.98
CA VAL A 152 -57.39 -64.74 -107.87
C VAL A 152 -56.98 -65.46 -106.58
N ALA A 153 -56.68 -66.76 -106.62
CA ALA A 153 -56.22 -67.50 -105.45
C ALA A 153 -54.83 -67.05 -104.99
N GLN A 154 -53.85 -66.87 -105.89
CA GLN A 154 -52.56 -66.26 -105.53
C GLN A 154 -52.74 -64.79 -105.14
N GLY A 155 -53.59 -64.02 -105.81
CA GLY A 155 -53.87 -62.63 -105.45
C GLY A 155 -54.43 -62.51 -104.03
N GLN A 156 -55.37 -63.38 -103.66
CA GLN A 156 -55.95 -63.44 -102.32
C GLN A 156 -54.99 -64.04 -101.29
N LEU A 157 -54.22 -65.09 -101.60
CA LEU A 157 -53.18 -65.60 -100.69
C LEU A 157 -52.04 -64.59 -100.49
N TRP A 158 -51.64 -63.88 -101.54
CA TRP A 158 -50.57 -62.88 -101.49
C TRP A 158 -51.05 -61.62 -100.78
N GLN A 159 -52.27 -61.16 -101.02
CA GLN A 159 -52.88 -60.07 -100.23
C GLN A 159 -53.10 -60.48 -98.78
N HIS A 160 -53.63 -61.66 -98.50
CA HIS A 160 -53.85 -62.13 -97.12
C HIS A 160 -52.54 -62.37 -96.39
N ASN A 161 -51.60 -63.13 -96.97
CA ASN A 161 -50.33 -63.44 -96.32
C ASN A 161 -49.42 -62.22 -96.24
N ASN A 162 -49.39 -61.32 -97.24
CA ASN A 162 -48.65 -60.07 -97.08
C ASN A 162 -49.36 -59.12 -96.12
N ALA A 163 -50.69 -59.05 -96.06
CA ALA A 163 -51.36 -58.24 -95.05
C ALA A 163 -51.06 -58.77 -93.64
N VAL A 164 -51.11 -60.08 -93.42
CA VAL A 164 -50.74 -60.72 -92.15
C VAL A 164 -49.25 -60.51 -91.82
N VAL A 165 -48.33 -60.70 -92.77
CA VAL A 165 -46.89 -60.50 -92.55
C VAL A 165 -46.55 -59.01 -92.35
N VAL A 166 -47.18 -58.09 -93.08
CA VAL A 166 -47.00 -56.64 -92.91
C VAL A 166 -47.59 -56.18 -91.58
N THR A 167 -48.80 -56.62 -91.20
CA THR A 167 -49.35 -56.30 -89.87
C THR A 167 -48.52 -56.89 -88.74
N GLN A 168 -48.02 -58.13 -88.88
CA GLN A 168 -47.13 -58.76 -87.90
C GLN A 168 -45.77 -58.06 -87.78
N THR A 169 -45.17 -57.63 -88.89
CA THR A 169 -43.90 -56.89 -88.87
C THR A 169 -44.07 -55.43 -88.44
N GLU A 170 -45.19 -54.79 -88.75
CA GLU A 170 -45.58 -53.51 -88.15
C GLU A 170 -45.81 -53.64 -86.64
N GLU A 171 -46.46 -54.71 -86.19
CA GLU A 171 -46.70 -54.95 -84.76
C GLU A 171 -45.39 -55.19 -84.01
N GLN A 172 -44.49 -56.02 -84.54
CA GLN A 172 -43.12 -56.18 -84.03
C GLN A 172 -42.33 -54.86 -84.03
N GLN A 173 -42.48 -54.00 -85.04
CA GLN A 173 -41.87 -52.67 -85.06
C GLN A 173 -42.48 -51.74 -83.99
N ARG A 174 -43.79 -51.80 -83.76
CA ARG A 174 -44.47 -51.02 -82.70
C ARG A 174 -44.05 -51.51 -81.31
N GLU A 175 -43.92 -52.82 -81.12
CA GLU A 175 -43.39 -53.43 -79.89
C GLU A 175 -41.94 -53.01 -79.64
N GLU A 176 -41.05 -53.08 -80.64
CA GLU A 176 -39.65 -52.66 -80.50
C GLU A 176 -39.53 -51.15 -80.26
N ILE A 177 -40.34 -50.31 -80.93
CA ILE A 177 -40.40 -48.87 -80.67
C ILE A 177 -40.92 -48.59 -79.25
N ALA A 178 -41.87 -49.38 -78.73
CA ALA A 178 -42.32 -49.26 -77.34
C ALA A 178 -41.23 -49.72 -76.35
N ARG A 179 -40.52 -50.81 -76.65
CA ARG A 179 -39.38 -51.32 -75.86
C ARG A 179 -38.26 -50.29 -75.76
N LEU A 180 -37.84 -49.73 -76.89
CA LEU A 180 -36.82 -48.68 -76.96
C LEU A 180 -37.24 -47.37 -76.28
N ARG A 181 -38.54 -47.02 -76.29
CA ARG A 181 -39.07 -45.89 -75.50
C ARG A 181 -38.98 -46.15 -74.00
N LEU A 182 -39.40 -47.33 -73.54
CA LEU A 182 -39.27 -47.71 -72.12
C LEU A 182 -37.81 -47.76 -71.66
N GLU A 183 -36.87 -48.22 -72.50
CA GLU A 183 -35.43 -48.15 -72.22
C GLU A 183 -34.90 -46.70 -72.18
N LEU A 184 -35.38 -45.83 -73.09
CA LEU A 184 -35.03 -44.40 -73.09
C LEU A 184 -35.56 -43.67 -71.86
N ASP A 185 -36.82 -43.91 -71.48
CA ASP A 185 -37.44 -43.32 -70.30
C ASP A 185 -36.78 -43.84 -69.01
N ALA A 186 -36.51 -45.14 -68.89
CA ALA A 186 -35.83 -45.72 -67.73
C ALA A 186 -34.38 -45.22 -67.57
N THR A 187 -33.65 -45.03 -68.68
CA THR A 187 -32.30 -44.43 -68.65
C THR A 187 -32.34 -42.93 -68.35
N LYS A 188 -33.31 -42.19 -68.89
CA LYS A 188 -33.57 -40.79 -68.55
C LYS A 188 -33.86 -40.63 -67.05
N GLU A 189 -34.79 -41.41 -66.48
CA GLU A 189 -35.07 -41.41 -65.04
C GLU A 189 -33.83 -41.75 -64.21
N ALA A 190 -32.94 -42.62 -64.71
CA ALA A 190 -31.68 -42.93 -64.02
C ALA A 190 -30.71 -41.73 -64.02
N PHE A 191 -30.63 -40.98 -65.12
CA PHE A 191 -29.85 -39.73 -65.17
C PHE A 191 -30.48 -38.62 -64.31
N GLU A 192 -31.79 -38.45 -64.32
CA GLU A 192 -32.49 -37.46 -63.46
C GLU A 192 -32.22 -37.75 -61.98
N ARG A 193 -32.33 -39.02 -61.53
CA ARG A 193 -31.95 -39.46 -60.17
C ARG A 193 -30.46 -39.30 -59.83
N ILE A 194 -29.58 -39.18 -60.81
CA ILE A 194 -28.15 -38.85 -60.59
C ILE A 194 -27.98 -37.33 -60.46
N ILE A 195 -28.64 -36.55 -61.31
CA ILE A 195 -28.63 -35.08 -61.27
C ILE A 195 -29.19 -34.57 -59.93
N GLU A 196 -30.31 -35.12 -59.46
CA GLU A 196 -30.90 -34.79 -58.15
C GLU A 196 -29.91 -35.00 -57.00
N LYS A 197 -29.23 -36.16 -56.98
CA LYS A 197 -28.19 -36.46 -55.97
C LYS A 197 -27.02 -35.48 -56.05
N LEU A 198 -26.53 -35.19 -57.25
CA LEU A 198 -25.44 -34.23 -57.45
C LEU A 198 -25.84 -32.79 -57.04
N VAL A 199 -27.09 -32.39 -57.24
CA VAL A 199 -27.61 -31.09 -56.77
C VAL A 199 -27.68 -31.05 -55.24
N VAL A 200 -28.18 -32.11 -54.59
CA VAL A 200 -28.22 -32.21 -53.12
C VAL A 200 -26.81 -32.22 -52.52
N GLU A 201 -25.88 -32.99 -53.10
CA GLU A 201 -24.48 -33.00 -52.67
C GLU A 201 -23.78 -31.65 -52.90
N ASN A 202 -23.99 -31.01 -54.06
CA ASN A 202 -23.45 -29.67 -54.32
C ASN A 202 -23.97 -28.63 -53.33
N HIS A 203 -25.26 -28.68 -52.97
CA HIS A 203 -25.83 -27.82 -51.94
C HIS A 203 -25.18 -28.10 -50.57
N ARG A 204 -25.00 -29.38 -50.20
CA ARG A 204 -24.32 -29.79 -48.96
C ARG A 204 -22.89 -29.26 -48.89
N TYR A 205 -22.08 -29.48 -49.93
CA TYR A 205 -20.69 -28.98 -49.99
C TYR A 205 -20.63 -27.44 -49.97
N LYS A 206 -21.63 -26.75 -50.56
CA LYS A 206 -21.71 -25.29 -50.49
C LYS A 206 -22.01 -24.80 -49.07
N SER A 207 -22.93 -25.45 -48.35
CA SER A 207 -23.20 -25.15 -46.94
C SER A 207 -21.99 -25.47 -46.04
N GLU A 208 -21.33 -26.62 -46.25
CA GLU A 208 -20.09 -26.99 -45.55
C GLU A 208 -18.98 -25.94 -45.79
N ALA A 209 -18.80 -25.47 -47.03
CA ALA A 209 -17.82 -24.43 -47.36
C ALA A 209 -18.15 -23.10 -46.65
N GLN A 210 -19.42 -22.67 -46.67
CA GLN A 210 -19.86 -21.46 -45.97
C GLN A 210 -19.64 -21.55 -44.45
N GLU A 211 -19.87 -22.72 -43.84
CA GLU A 211 -19.58 -22.98 -42.43
C GLU A 211 -18.07 -22.84 -42.13
N LYS A 212 -17.20 -23.34 -43.02
CA LYS A 212 -15.74 -23.19 -42.85
C LYS A 212 -15.27 -21.75 -43.08
N ASP A 213 -15.87 -21.02 -44.01
CA ASP A 213 -15.58 -19.60 -44.21
C ASP A 213 -15.96 -18.75 -42.98
N SER A 214 -17.12 -19.02 -42.33
CA SER A 214 -17.46 -18.39 -41.04
C SER A 214 -16.47 -18.76 -39.95
N LEU A 215 -16.12 -20.05 -39.79
CA LEU A 215 -15.16 -20.49 -38.77
C LEU A 215 -13.77 -19.87 -38.99
N ILE A 216 -13.36 -19.65 -40.24
CA ILE A 216 -12.11 -18.94 -40.59
C ILE A 216 -12.20 -17.44 -40.27
N ALA A 217 -13.37 -16.81 -40.36
CA ALA A 217 -13.57 -15.44 -39.91
C ALA A 217 -13.48 -15.33 -38.37
N ASP A 218 -14.22 -16.18 -37.64
CA ASP A 218 -14.23 -16.23 -36.18
C ASP A 218 -12.82 -16.47 -35.60
N LEU A 219 -12.05 -17.39 -36.21
CA LEU A 219 -10.67 -17.67 -35.81
C LEU A 219 -9.71 -16.50 -36.10
N LYS A 220 -9.95 -15.70 -37.15
CA LYS A 220 -9.16 -14.49 -37.44
C LYS A 220 -9.50 -13.37 -36.45
N GLU A 221 -10.77 -13.20 -36.08
CA GLU A 221 -11.15 -12.22 -35.08
C GLU A 221 -10.57 -12.60 -33.71
N GLY A 222 -10.72 -13.86 -33.28
CA GLY A 222 -10.11 -14.35 -32.03
C GLY A 222 -8.58 -14.23 -31.99
N ALA A 223 -7.90 -14.41 -33.13
CA ALA A 223 -6.47 -14.16 -33.23
C ALA A 223 -6.12 -12.67 -33.05
N ALA A 224 -6.85 -11.75 -33.68
CA ALA A 224 -6.66 -10.32 -33.53
C ALA A 224 -7.00 -9.81 -32.11
N GLN A 225 -8.04 -10.38 -31.48
CA GLN A 225 -8.38 -10.11 -30.08
C GLN A 225 -7.24 -10.55 -29.15
N HIS A 226 -6.69 -11.76 -29.32
CA HIS A 226 -5.54 -12.23 -28.53
C HIS A 226 -4.25 -11.44 -28.79
N GLU A 227 -4.04 -10.91 -30.00
CA GLU A 227 -2.92 -9.99 -30.28
C GLU A 227 -3.11 -8.65 -29.54
N ALA A 228 -4.32 -8.09 -29.54
CA ALA A 228 -4.65 -6.89 -28.76
C ALA A 228 -4.45 -7.12 -27.25
N GLU A 229 -5.04 -8.16 -26.66
CA GLU A 229 -4.85 -8.56 -25.25
C GLU A 229 -3.35 -8.69 -24.90
N ARG A 230 -2.55 -9.24 -25.81
CA ARG A 230 -1.11 -9.39 -25.63
C ARG A 230 -0.40 -8.04 -25.60
N THR A 231 -0.72 -7.12 -26.52
CA THR A 231 -0.12 -5.77 -26.51
C THR A 231 -0.50 -4.98 -25.25
N GLU A 232 -1.74 -5.11 -24.76
CA GLU A 232 -2.15 -4.52 -23.48
C GLU A 232 -1.38 -5.12 -22.29
N PHE A 233 -1.19 -6.44 -22.27
CA PHE A 233 -0.43 -7.12 -21.22
C PHE A 233 1.06 -6.76 -21.24
N GLU A 234 1.67 -6.60 -22.42
CA GLU A 234 3.05 -6.14 -22.57
C GLU A 234 3.20 -4.66 -22.15
N ALA A 235 2.23 -3.80 -22.47
CA ALA A 235 2.18 -2.42 -21.99
C ALA A 235 1.94 -2.32 -20.46
N PHE A 236 1.11 -3.20 -19.88
CA PHE A 236 0.93 -3.28 -18.43
C PHE A 236 2.21 -3.76 -17.73
N ARG A 237 2.93 -4.73 -18.33
CA ARG A 237 4.25 -5.17 -17.84
C ARG A 237 5.27 -4.02 -17.86
N ALA A 238 5.30 -3.20 -18.91
CA ALA A 238 6.17 -2.02 -18.98
C ALA A 238 5.90 -1.04 -17.83
N LYS A 239 4.63 -0.63 -17.64
CA LYS A 239 4.21 0.24 -16.54
C LYS A 239 4.53 -0.33 -15.15
N TYR A 240 4.41 -1.64 -14.97
CA TYR A 240 4.83 -2.30 -13.73
C TYR A 240 6.35 -2.23 -13.52
N GLY A 241 7.15 -2.40 -14.58
CA GLY A 241 8.61 -2.22 -14.53
C GLY A 241 9.02 -0.79 -14.17
N GLU A 242 8.37 0.22 -14.75
CA GLU A 242 8.57 1.64 -14.42
C GLU A 242 8.22 1.92 -12.95
N ALA A 243 7.10 1.39 -12.45
CA ALA A 243 6.69 1.54 -11.06
C ALA A 243 7.68 0.89 -10.07
N VAL A 244 8.25 -0.28 -10.41
CA VAL A 244 9.30 -0.92 -9.61
C VAL A 244 10.59 -0.09 -9.63
N ALA A 245 11.04 0.37 -10.80
CA ALA A 245 12.23 1.22 -10.90
C ALA A 245 12.09 2.56 -10.13
N SER A 246 10.88 3.13 -10.11
CA SER A 246 10.55 4.31 -9.30
C SER A 246 10.57 4.01 -7.80
N ALA A 247 10.03 2.86 -7.38
CA ALA A 247 10.11 2.40 -5.99
C ALA A 247 11.57 2.18 -5.54
N ASP A 248 12.39 1.52 -6.36
CA ASP A 248 13.82 1.30 -6.06
C ASP A 248 14.59 2.63 -5.97
N ALA A 249 14.31 3.58 -6.86
CA ALA A 249 14.90 4.92 -6.81
C ALA A 249 14.52 5.68 -5.53
N THR A 250 13.25 5.62 -5.08
CA THR A 250 12.83 6.23 -3.81
C THR A 250 13.39 5.50 -2.58
N GLY A 251 13.63 4.18 -2.67
CA GLY A 251 14.36 3.43 -1.64
C GLY A 251 15.82 3.88 -1.50
N LEU A 252 16.49 4.16 -2.62
CA LEU A 252 17.85 4.70 -2.63
C LEU A 252 17.94 6.12 -2.07
N THR A 253 17.02 7.03 -2.43
CA THR A 253 17.01 8.40 -1.86
C THR A 253 16.66 8.38 -0.37
N HIS A 254 15.73 7.54 0.07
CA HIS A 254 15.44 7.34 1.50
C HIS A 254 16.66 6.80 2.27
N GLN A 255 17.42 5.86 1.69
CA GLN A 255 18.68 5.39 2.29
C GLN A 255 19.76 6.49 2.33
N GLY A 256 19.77 7.41 1.38
CA GLY A 256 20.61 8.62 1.40
C GLY A 256 20.27 9.52 2.59
N LEU A 257 19.00 9.92 2.71
CA LEU A 257 18.49 10.77 3.79
C LEU A 257 18.68 10.14 5.17
N MET A 258 18.54 8.81 5.29
CA MET A 258 18.87 8.06 6.52
C MET A 258 20.34 8.23 6.95
N LYS A 259 21.29 8.19 5.99
CA LYS A 259 22.73 8.38 6.27
C LYS A 259 23.05 9.83 6.63
N GLU A 260 22.43 10.79 5.93
CA GLU A 260 22.58 12.21 6.20
C GLU A 260 22.05 12.59 7.59
N LYS A 261 20.84 12.13 7.94
CA LYS A 261 20.26 12.27 9.29
C LYS A 261 21.19 11.71 10.36
N LEU A 262 21.73 10.51 10.17
CA LEU A 262 22.68 9.89 11.11
C LEU A 262 24.01 10.67 11.21
N GLY A 263 24.42 11.38 10.15
CA GLY A 263 25.56 12.29 10.17
C GLY A 263 25.26 13.56 10.99
N LEU A 264 24.11 14.18 10.75
CA LEU A 264 23.66 15.38 11.48
C LEU A 264 23.43 15.09 12.98
N GLU A 265 22.85 13.93 13.33
CA GLU A 265 22.70 13.50 14.72
C GLU A 265 24.05 13.33 15.44
N LYS A 266 25.09 12.86 14.74
CA LYS A 266 26.44 12.74 15.30
C LYS A 266 27.16 14.07 15.48
N GLU A 267 27.07 14.98 14.50
CA GLU A 267 27.67 16.31 14.65
C GLU A 267 26.92 17.13 15.72
N LEU A 268 25.60 17.00 15.84
CA LEU A 268 24.83 17.64 16.90
C LEU A 268 25.22 17.12 18.30
N GLU A 269 25.51 15.82 18.45
CA GLU A 269 26.03 15.29 19.71
C GLU A 269 27.48 15.75 19.97
N ALA A 270 28.34 15.80 18.94
CA ALA A 270 29.69 16.33 19.07
C ALA A 270 29.69 17.83 19.45
N GLN A 271 28.73 18.62 18.98
CA GLN A 271 28.52 20.01 19.43
C GLN A 271 28.09 20.07 20.90
N ARG A 272 27.21 19.15 21.36
CA ARG A 272 26.84 19.04 22.79
C ARG A 272 28.05 18.70 23.66
N GLU A 273 28.88 17.75 23.25
CA GLU A 273 30.12 17.40 23.96
C GLU A 273 31.08 18.59 24.05
N ARG A 274 31.30 19.33 22.95
CA ARG A 274 32.10 20.56 22.93
C ARG A 274 31.55 21.63 23.89
N HIS A 275 30.23 21.86 23.88
CA HIS A 275 29.60 22.82 24.79
C HIS A 275 29.68 22.38 26.26
N MET A 276 29.52 21.09 26.58
CA MET A 276 29.71 20.59 27.95
C MET A 276 31.16 20.73 28.41
N ALA A 277 32.13 20.41 27.55
CA ALA A 277 33.55 20.59 27.85
C ALA A 277 33.89 22.05 28.16
N TYR A 278 33.39 22.99 27.35
CA TYR A 278 33.55 24.44 27.59
C TYR A 278 32.88 24.90 28.90
N ILE A 279 31.70 24.36 29.24
CA ILE A 279 31.01 24.66 30.50
C ILE A 279 31.83 24.17 31.71
N GLU A 280 32.43 22.97 31.65
CA GLU A 280 33.32 22.48 32.71
C GLU A 280 34.65 23.24 32.77
N GLU A 281 35.22 23.65 31.63
CA GLU A 281 36.38 24.54 31.59
C GLU A 281 36.10 25.86 32.32
N VAL A 282 34.99 26.54 31.98
CA VAL A 282 34.57 27.80 32.62
C VAL A 282 34.29 27.62 34.12
N LYS A 283 33.65 26.52 34.54
CA LYS A 283 33.47 26.19 35.96
C LYS A 283 34.81 26.00 36.68
N SER A 284 35.73 25.25 36.07
CA SER A 284 37.05 24.98 36.66
C SER A 284 37.88 26.25 36.80
N GLY A 285 37.83 27.15 35.81
CA GLY A 285 38.43 28.48 35.87
C GLY A 285 37.82 29.34 36.96
N HIS A 286 36.49 29.37 37.09
CA HIS A 286 35.80 30.11 38.15
C HIS A 286 36.17 29.61 39.56
N ASN A 287 36.20 28.29 39.77
CA ASN A 287 36.64 27.70 41.04
C ASN A 287 38.10 28.02 41.35
N SER A 288 39.00 27.94 40.36
CA SER A 288 40.42 28.32 40.51
C SER A 288 40.59 29.80 40.90
N ILE A 289 39.75 30.70 40.35
CA ILE A 289 39.71 32.12 40.72
C ILE A 289 39.16 32.31 42.14
N LEU A 290 38.13 31.56 42.56
CA LEU A 290 37.62 31.58 43.92
C LEU A 290 38.67 31.10 44.94
N GLU A 291 39.34 29.98 44.68
CA GLU A 291 40.43 29.48 45.53
C GLU A 291 41.62 30.44 45.57
N ALA A 292 41.93 31.12 44.46
CA ALA A 292 42.98 32.14 44.41
C ALA A 292 42.61 33.33 45.31
N LYS A 293 41.38 33.83 45.17
CA LYS A 293 40.88 34.91 46.01
C LYS A 293 40.84 34.52 47.49
N GLU A 294 40.38 33.31 47.83
CA GLU A 294 40.37 32.86 49.22
C GLU A 294 41.78 32.78 49.80
N ARG A 295 42.77 32.30 49.03
CA ARG A 295 44.18 32.30 49.45
C ARG A 295 44.73 33.71 49.66
N ASP A 296 44.35 34.67 48.82
CA ASP A 296 44.74 36.08 48.99
C ASP A 296 44.03 36.74 50.18
N ASP A 297 42.72 36.50 50.39
CA ASP A 297 41.96 36.97 51.55
C ASP A 297 42.52 36.37 52.87
N GLN A 298 42.89 35.07 52.87
CA GLN A 298 43.59 34.42 53.99
C GLN A 298 44.97 35.06 54.25
N LYS A 299 45.73 35.37 53.20
CA LYS A 299 47.04 36.03 53.29
C LYS A 299 46.93 37.45 53.84
N VAL A 300 46.00 38.26 53.33
CA VAL A 300 45.71 39.60 53.85
C VAL A 300 45.22 39.52 55.31
N SER A 301 44.43 38.51 55.67
CA SER A 301 44.04 38.27 57.07
C SER A 301 45.25 37.95 57.96
N ALA A 302 46.22 37.18 57.48
CA ALA A 302 47.45 36.86 58.20
C ALA A 302 48.37 38.08 58.34
N GLU A 303 48.58 38.84 57.26
CA GLU A 303 49.34 40.10 57.27
C GLU A 303 48.70 41.15 58.21
N HIS A 304 47.37 41.26 58.22
CA HIS A 304 46.64 42.12 59.15
C HIS A 304 46.81 41.67 60.60
N LYS A 305 46.68 40.37 60.90
CA LYS A 305 46.93 39.82 62.25
C LYS A 305 48.37 40.08 62.71
N GLN A 306 49.35 39.95 61.81
CA GLN A 306 50.75 40.25 62.09
C GLN A 306 50.98 41.75 62.35
N ALA A 307 50.33 42.62 61.58
CA ALA A 307 50.39 44.07 61.77
C ALA A 307 49.76 44.48 63.12
N VAL A 308 48.58 43.95 63.46
CA VAL A 308 47.93 44.19 64.76
C VAL A 308 48.81 43.70 65.91
N TRP A 309 49.40 42.50 65.81
CA TRP A 309 50.32 41.99 66.84
C TRP A 309 51.57 42.88 66.98
N LYS A 310 52.14 43.35 65.86
CA LYS A 310 53.28 44.29 65.87
C LYS A 310 52.92 45.61 66.55
N VAL A 311 51.78 46.20 66.23
CA VAL A 311 51.27 47.42 66.89
C VAL A 311 51.01 47.17 68.39
N GLN A 312 50.53 45.99 68.77
CA GLN A 312 50.32 45.61 70.17
C GLN A 312 51.65 45.47 70.94
N MET A 313 52.71 44.94 70.29
CA MET A 313 54.06 44.90 70.87
C MET A 313 54.71 46.29 70.93
N GLU A 314 54.51 47.14 69.92
CA GLU A 314 54.97 48.53 69.93
C GLU A 314 54.28 49.34 71.03
N LEU A 315 52.97 49.14 71.25
CA LEU A 315 52.21 49.71 72.35
C LEU A 315 52.71 49.22 73.71
N ALA A 316 52.98 47.92 73.87
CA ALA A 316 53.58 47.38 75.11
C ALA A 316 55.00 47.94 75.37
N SER A 317 55.80 48.13 74.31
CA SER A 317 57.09 48.81 74.38
C SER A 317 56.94 50.29 74.76
N LEU A 318 55.91 50.97 74.27
CA LEU A 318 55.62 52.36 74.60
C LEU A 318 55.13 52.51 76.06
N ILE A 319 54.29 51.60 76.55
CA ILE A 319 53.82 51.57 77.95
C ILE A 319 54.98 51.31 78.92
N THR A 320 55.88 50.38 78.60
CA THR A 320 57.07 50.11 79.43
C THR A 320 58.07 51.28 79.40
N LYS A 321 58.27 51.93 78.24
CA LYS A 321 59.03 53.19 78.15
C LYS A 321 58.39 54.31 78.97
N HIS A 322 57.09 54.53 78.89
CA HIS A 322 56.38 55.55 79.67
C HIS A 322 56.44 55.26 81.18
N SER A 323 56.34 53.98 81.58
CA SER A 323 56.52 53.57 82.98
C SER A 323 57.95 53.83 83.47
N GLN A 324 58.97 53.60 82.63
CA GLN A 324 60.35 53.92 82.98
C GLN A 324 60.59 55.43 83.04
N GLN A 325 60.14 56.19 82.02
CA GLN A 325 60.21 57.66 82.03
C GLN A 325 59.49 58.28 83.23
N SER A 326 58.37 57.69 83.69
CA SER A 326 57.71 58.12 84.91
C SER A 326 58.60 57.94 86.14
N LYS A 327 59.28 56.78 86.28
CA LYS A 327 60.23 56.53 87.38
C LYS A 327 61.47 57.42 87.28
N ASP A 328 61.97 57.66 86.07
CA ASP A 328 63.13 58.52 85.83
C ASP A 328 62.78 59.99 86.16
N LEU A 329 61.57 60.45 85.83
CA LEU A 329 61.04 61.76 86.24
C LEU A 329 60.83 61.85 87.75
N GLU A 330 60.40 60.77 88.41
CA GLU A 330 60.21 60.71 89.86
C GLU A 330 61.55 60.71 90.61
N ALA A 331 62.56 59.99 90.10
CA ALA A 331 63.95 60.07 90.55
C ALA A 331 64.55 61.46 90.31
N CYS A 332 64.31 62.06 89.14
CA CYS A 332 64.72 63.44 88.85
C CYS A 332 64.03 64.46 89.77
N ARG A 333 62.77 64.27 90.17
CA ARG A 333 62.12 65.10 91.21
C ARG A 333 62.80 64.94 92.56
N GLY A 334 63.21 63.73 92.94
CA GLY A 334 64.04 63.50 94.12
C GLY A 334 65.37 64.26 94.06
N VAL A 335 66.07 64.19 92.92
CA VAL A 335 67.32 64.95 92.68
C VAL A 335 67.08 66.46 92.72
N VAL A 336 66.00 66.96 92.10
CA VAL A 336 65.63 68.38 92.14
C VAL A 336 65.39 68.85 93.57
N GLY A 337 64.68 68.09 94.42
CA GLY A 337 64.54 68.43 95.84
C GLY A 337 65.90 68.58 96.55
N THR A 338 66.83 67.63 96.34
CA THR A 338 68.19 67.74 96.90
C THR A 338 69.05 68.86 96.30
N LEU A 339 68.65 69.41 95.13
CA LEU A 339 69.29 70.58 94.53
C LEU A 339 68.63 71.88 95.00
N GLU A 340 67.33 71.89 95.29
CA GLU A 340 66.61 73.00 95.91
C GLU A 340 67.12 73.24 97.34
N ASP A 341 67.32 72.18 98.15
CA ASP A 341 67.99 72.25 99.46
C ASP A 341 69.41 72.85 99.35
N ARG A 342 70.17 72.49 98.31
CA ARG A 342 71.53 73.00 98.06
C ARG A 342 71.54 74.42 97.48
N LEU A 343 70.48 74.84 96.78
CA LEU A 343 70.30 76.20 96.27
C LEU A 343 69.85 77.16 97.39
N ALA A 344 69.03 76.69 98.33
CA ALA A 344 68.69 77.44 99.55
C ALA A 344 69.92 77.73 100.44
N LEU A 345 70.95 76.87 100.37
CA LEU A 345 72.27 77.11 100.95
C LEU A 345 73.11 78.08 100.11
N ARG A 346 73.41 77.77 98.84
CA ARG A 346 74.29 78.63 98.00
C ARG A 346 73.71 79.99 97.62
N GLY A 347 72.40 80.17 97.70
CA GLY A 347 71.75 81.46 97.44
C GLY A 347 72.22 82.58 98.39
N LYS A 348 72.75 82.22 99.56
CA LYS A 348 73.33 83.16 100.53
C LYS A 348 74.81 83.49 100.30
N GLU A 349 75.47 82.80 99.37
CA GLU A 349 76.92 82.90 99.15
C GLU A 349 77.25 83.69 97.86
N HIS A 350 76.39 83.63 96.83
CA HIS A 350 76.62 84.31 95.55
C HIS A 350 76.09 85.76 95.45
N GLU A 351 75.32 86.28 96.41
CA GLU A 351 74.92 87.70 96.40
C GLU A 351 76.11 88.65 96.62
N GLU A 352 77.18 88.20 97.28
CA GLU A 352 78.37 89.02 97.55
C GLU A 352 79.38 89.02 96.38
N GLU A 353 79.47 87.93 95.59
CA GLU A 353 80.44 87.82 94.48
C GLU A 353 80.03 88.61 93.22
N VAL A 354 78.72 88.69 92.92
CA VAL A 354 78.18 89.35 91.71
C VAL A 354 78.45 90.87 91.71
N ALA A 355 78.77 91.47 92.86
CA ALA A 355 79.17 92.86 92.97
C ALA A 355 80.56 93.16 92.36
N SER A 356 81.48 92.19 92.33
CA SER A 356 82.88 92.40 91.91
C SER A 356 83.10 92.28 90.39
N LEU A 357 82.52 91.26 89.77
CA LEU A 357 82.77 90.90 88.36
C LEU A 357 82.19 91.88 87.35
N ARG A 358 81.41 92.88 87.78
CA ARG A 358 80.92 93.96 86.91
C ARG A 358 81.99 95.00 86.53
N GLN A 359 83.15 95.01 87.18
CA GLN A 359 84.20 96.00 86.94
C GLN A 359 85.22 95.60 85.85
N GLU A 360 85.29 94.31 85.49
CA GLU A 360 86.32 93.78 84.56
C GLU A 360 85.91 93.86 83.08
N LEU A 361 84.60 93.85 82.80
CA LEU A 361 84.05 93.63 81.45
C LEU A 361 84.22 94.81 80.48
N GLU A 362 84.49 96.01 80.99
CA GLU A 362 84.68 97.25 80.20
C GLU A 362 85.95 97.20 79.32
N SER A 363 86.87 96.27 79.61
CA SER A 363 88.24 96.26 79.06
C SER A 363 88.42 95.62 77.68
N GLN A 364 87.48 94.78 77.21
CA GLN A 364 87.70 93.89 76.05
C GLN A 364 87.08 94.35 74.72
N LEU A 365 86.49 95.56 74.67
CA LEU A 365 85.66 96.04 73.55
C LEU A 365 86.45 96.35 72.25
N VAL A 366 87.78 96.22 72.25
CA VAL A 366 88.66 96.56 71.11
C VAL A 366 88.81 95.42 70.08
N ASN A 367 88.69 94.15 70.50
CA ASN A 367 89.01 93.00 69.64
C ASN A 367 87.94 92.67 68.58
N VAL A 368 86.72 93.21 68.69
CA VAL A 368 85.57 92.87 67.83
C VAL A 368 85.70 93.45 66.41
N VAL A 369 86.53 94.49 66.21
CA VAL A 369 86.59 95.22 64.94
C VAL A 369 87.32 94.46 63.82
N SER A 370 88.38 93.68 64.12
CA SER A 370 89.19 93.02 63.08
C SER A 370 88.51 91.80 62.45
N GLN A 371 87.72 91.04 63.22
CA GLN A 371 87.01 89.84 62.73
C GLN A 371 85.94 90.18 61.68
N ARG A 372 85.49 91.44 61.59
CA ARG A 372 84.37 91.85 60.73
C ARG A 372 84.68 91.84 59.24
N GLN A 373 85.95 91.96 58.83
CA GLN A 373 86.35 91.95 57.42
C GLN A 373 86.46 90.52 56.84
N GLU A 374 86.86 89.54 57.66
CA GLU A 374 87.07 88.16 57.19
C GLU A 374 85.74 87.48 56.82
N VAL A 375 84.72 87.65 57.67
CA VAL A 375 83.33 87.17 57.43
C VAL A 375 82.76 87.68 56.10
N GLN A 376 83.07 88.93 55.74
CA GLN A 376 82.54 89.57 54.54
C GLN A 376 83.09 88.89 53.26
N SER A 377 84.36 88.48 53.27
CA SER A 377 84.99 87.77 52.14
C SER A 377 84.47 86.34 51.92
N LEU A 378 83.99 85.68 52.98
CA LEU A 378 83.38 84.35 52.90
C LEU A 378 81.95 84.41 52.33
N HIS A 379 81.19 85.46 52.66
CA HIS A 379 79.82 85.65 52.20
C HIS A 379 79.76 85.71 50.66
N GLU A 380 80.57 86.56 50.03
CA GLU A 380 80.61 86.69 48.56
C GLU A 380 81.03 85.41 47.83
N ARG A 381 81.76 84.50 48.51
CA ARG A 381 82.18 83.21 47.94
C ARG A 381 81.07 82.16 48.04
N HIS A 382 80.20 82.25 49.04
CA HIS A 382 79.01 81.41 49.15
C HIS A 382 77.90 81.88 48.20
N ASP A 383 77.69 83.19 48.07
CA ASP A 383 76.69 83.77 47.15
C ASP A 383 76.92 83.41 45.68
N ARG A 384 78.18 83.17 45.27
CA ARG A 384 78.53 82.67 43.94
C ARG A 384 78.13 81.21 43.77
N LYS A 385 78.61 80.33 44.66
CA LYS A 385 78.27 78.90 44.64
C LYS A 385 76.77 78.62 44.70
N LEU A 386 76.01 79.42 45.45
CA LEU A 386 74.55 79.30 45.52
C LEU A 386 73.87 79.66 44.19
N LYS A 387 74.45 80.55 43.38
CA LYS A 387 73.93 80.90 42.05
C LYS A 387 74.33 79.88 41.00
N ASP A 388 75.56 79.38 41.07
CA ASP A 388 76.05 78.33 40.16
C ASP A 388 75.17 77.06 40.31
N VAL A 389 74.95 76.60 41.55
CA VAL A 389 74.08 75.46 41.87
C VAL A 389 72.60 75.72 41.55
N ALA A 390 72.11 76.96 41.71
CA ALA A 390 70.74 77.30 41.32
C ALA A 390 70.53 77.20 39.80
N ALA A 391 71.51 77.61 38.99
CA ALA A 391 71.45 77.49 37.54
C ALA A 391 71.48 76.02 37.08
N GLU A 392 72.37 75.19 37.66
CA GLU A 392 72.42 73.75 37.40
C GLU A 392 71.06 73.08 37.71
N HIS A 393 70.44 73.40 38.85
CA HIS A 393 69.10 72.90 39.19
C HIS A 393 67.98 73.43 38.28
N GLU A 394 68.05 74.66 37.77
CA GLU A 394 67.06 75.16 36.81
C GLU A 394 67.15 74.44 35.45
N GLU A 395 68.35 74.11 34.97
CA GLU A 395 68.53 73.31 33.75
C GLU A 395 68.08 71.85 33.94
N GLU A 396 68.40 71.21 35.07
CA GLU A 396 67.86 69.88 35.40
C GLU A 396 66.32 69.88 35.43
N VAL A 397 65.70 70.84 36.12
CA VAL A 397 64.24 70.96 36.21
C VAL A 397 63.61 71.26 34.84
N ALA A 398 64.26 72.04 33.97
CA ALA A 398 63.81 72.25 32.61
C ALA A 398 63.83 70.95 31.78
N SER A 399 64.91 70.18 31.86
CA SER A 399 65.04 68.91 31.13
C SER A 399 64.00 67.86 31.59
N LEU A 400 63.78 67.74 32.89
CA LEU A 400 62.79 66.81 33.46
C LEU A 400 61.35 67.21 33.10
N ARG A 401 61.05 68.50 32.99
CA ARG A 401 59.75 68.98 32.49
C ARG A 401 59.54 68.61 31.03
N GLN A 402 60.55 68.81 30.17
CA GLN A 402 60.45 68.47 28.75
C GLN A 402 60.24 66.97 28.53
N GLU A 403 60.87 66.12 29.34
CA GLU A 403 60.67 64.67 29.27
C GLU A 403 59.32 64.22 29.84
N LEU A 404 58.81 64.87 30.90
CA LEU A 404 57.44 64.63 31.38
C LEU A 404 56.38 65.05 30.34
N GLU A 405 56.58 66.17 29.65
CA GLU A 405 55.71 66.64 28.57
C GLU A 405 55.71 65.66 27.38
N SER A 406 56.89 65.12 27.03
CA SER A 406 57.05 64.11 25.96
C SER A 406 56.29 62.81 26.30
N GLN A 407 56.45 62.31 27.53
CA GLN A 407 55.79 61.09 28.01
C GLN A 407 54.27 61.29 28.12
N LEU A 408 53.79 62.45 28.59
CA LEU A 408 52.36 62.78 28.63
C LEU A 408 51.73 62.79 27.23
N GLY A 409 52.44 63.29 26.21
CA GLY A 409 51.98 63.23 24.81
C GLY A 409 51.87 61.80 24.26
N ILE A 410 52.80 60.92 24.64
CA ILE A 410 52.76 59.49 24.28
C ILE A 410 51.58 58.78 24.99
N VAL A 411 51.37 59.02 26.28
CA VAL A 411 50.25 58.44 27.03
C VAL A 411 48.90 58.96 26.51
N ALA A 412 48.81 60.24 26.14
CA ALA A 412 47.60 60.82 25.56
C ALA A 412 47.23 60.19 24.21
N SER A 413 48.20 59.99 23.32
CA SER A 413 47.96 59.35 22.01
C SER A 413 47.59 57.87 22.14
N GLN A 414 48.27 57.10 23.00
CA GLN A 414 47.90 55.72 23.30
C GLN A 414 46.49 55.60 23.89
N ARG A 415 46.11 56.52 24.78
CA ARG A 415 44.75 56.57 25.36
C ARG A 415 43.68 56.85 24.30
N GLN A 416 43.97 57.72 23.33
CA GLN A 416 43.06 58.00 22.21
C GLN A 416 42.92 56.78 21.27
N GLU A 417 44.01 56.07 21.00
CA GLU A 417 43.98 54.81 20.23
C GLU A 417 43.13 53.75 20.93
N VAL A 418 43.36 53.52 22.23
CA VAL A 418 42.56 52.59 23.06
C VAL A 418 41.08 52.97 23.09
N GLN A 419 40.74 54.26 23.18
CA GLN A 419 39.34 54.71 23.08
C GLN A 419 38.73 54.36 21.72
N SER A 420 39.45 54.62 20.62
CA SER A 420 38.95 54.30 19.27
C SER A 420 38.73 52.80 19.06
N LEU A 421 39.63 51.97 19.61
CA LEU A 421 39.50 50.52 19.58
C LEU A 421 38.30 50.05 20.42
N HIS A 422 38.15 50.57 21.64
CA HIS A 422 37.02 50.26 22.52
C HIS A 422 35.68 50.59 21.85
N GLU A 423 35.52 51.77 21.25
CA GLU A 423 34.29 52.10 20.52
C GLU A 423 34.02 51.17 19.33
N THR A 424 35.05 50.74 18.59
CA THR A 424 34.86 49.80 17.46
C THR A 424 34.49 48.40 17.94
N HIS A 425 34.97 47.99 19.12
CA HIS A 425 34.58 46.73 19.77
C HIS A 425 33.14 46.82 20.29
N ASP A 426 32.76 47.90 20.96
CA ASP A 426 31.39 48.15 21.44
C ASP A 426 30.37 48.18 20.30
N ARG A 427 30.73 48.77 19.15
CA ARG A 427 29.89 48.75 17.94
C ARG A 427 29.71 47.33 17.43
N LYS A 428 30.80 46.57 17.21
CA LYS A 428 30.73 45.15 16.80
C LYS A 428 29.94 44.28 17.77
N LEU A 429 30.06 44.50 19.08
CA LEU A 429 29.29 43.77 20.09
C LEU A 429 27.79 44.06 20.01
N LYS A 430 27.40 45.32 19.76
CA LYS A 430 26.00 45.71 19.53
C LYS A 430 25.46 45.15 18.21
N ASP A 431 26.25 45.18 17.15
CA ASP A 431 25.87 44.63 15.84
C ASP A 431 25.64 43.11 15.94
N MET A 432 26.57 42.35 16.55
CA MET A 432 26.39 40.91 16.79
C MET A 432 25.21 40.61 17.73
N ALA A 433 24.98 41.42 18.77
CA ALA A 433 23.82 41.25 19.65
C ALA A 433 22.50 41.40 18.88
N ALA A 434 22.38 42.43 18.04
CA ALA A 434 21.21 42.66 17.20
C ALA A 434 21.02 41.55 16.15
N GLU A 435 22.10 41.01 15.57
CA GLU A 435 22.04 39.85 14.68
C GLU A 435 21.57 38.58 15.42
N HIS A 436 22.06 38.33 16.64
CA HIS A 436 21.62 37.19 17.45
C HIS A 436 20.16 37.34 17.90
N GLU A 437 19.71 38.52 18.34
CA GLU A 437 18.30 38.78 18.65
C GLU A 437 17.40 38.56 17.43
N CYS A 438 17.83 39.02 16.25
CA CYS A 438 17.13 38.81 14.98
C CYS A 438 17.05 37.31 14.58
N GLN A 439 18.11 36.54 14.83
CA GLN A 439 18.12 35.08 14.61
C GLN A 439 17.21 34.35 15.61
N VAL A 440 17.25 34.71 16.90
CA VAL A 440 16.39 34.14 17.94
C VAL A 440 14.92 34.44 17.66
N ALA A 441 14.56 35.68 17.28
CA ALA A 441 13.20 36.04 16.93
C ALA A 441 12.66 35.19 15.77
N LYS A 442 13.44 35.01 14.70
CA LYS A 442 13.08 34.15 13.55
C LYS A 442 12.91 32.68 13.96
N ALA A 443 13.78 32.17 14.82
CA ALA A 443 13.70 30.80 15.32
C ALA A 443 12.46 30.59 16.21
N VAL A 444 12.09 31.58 17.02
CA VAL A 444 10.85 31.56 17.83
C VAL A 444 9.61 31.57 16.93
N GLU A 445 9.51 32.48 15.97
CA GLU A 445 8.35 32.50 15.04
C GLU A 445 8.21 31.18 14.27
N GLU A 446 9.32 30.61 13.80
CA GLU A 446 9.29 29.36 13.03
C GLU A 446 8.91 28.16 13.91
N HIS A 447 9.40 28.10 15.16
CA HIS A 447 8.95 27.12 16.13
C HIS A 447 7.46 27.28 16.48
N GLU A 448 6.94 28.52 16.56
CA GLU A 448 5.51 28.77 16.76
C GLU A 448 4.66 28.32 15.56
N ARG A 449 5.11 28.54 14.32
CA ARG A 449 4.46 28.02 13.10
C ARG A 449 4.41 26.50 13.10
N GLN A 450 5.52 25.83 13.44
CA GLN A 450 5.58 24.37 13.52
C GLN A 450 4.66 23.83 14.63
N MET A 451 4.65 24.46 15.80
CA MET A 451 3.75 24.10 16.90
C MET A 451 2.27 24.35 16.57
N ALA A 452 1.94 25.36 15.77
CA ALA A 452 0.58 25.57 15.26
C ALA A 452 0.16 24.46 14.29
N ALA A 453 1.01 24.10 13.32
CA ALA A 453 0.74 23.02 12.37
C ALA A 453 0.54 21.65 13.05
N VAL A 454 1.37 21.34 14.08
CA VAL A 454 1.22 20.12 14.89
C VAL A 454 -0.08 20.11 15.69
N ARG A 455 -0.53 21.27 16.20
CA ARG A 455 -1.84 21.38 16.90
C ARG A 455 -3.01 21.14 15.94
N GLU A 456 -3.00 21.74 14.75
CA GLU A 456 -4.05 21.48 13.76
C GLU A 456 -4.12 19.99 13.38
N GLU A 457 -2.98 19.34 13.18
CA GLU A 457 -2.92 17.94 12.81
C GLU A 457 -3.41 17.02 13.94
N LEU A 458 -3.12 17.36 15.20
CA LEU A 458 -3.69 16.68 16.36
C LEU A 458 -5.22 16.80 16.41
N GLU A 459 -5.80 17.97 16.10
CA GLU A 459 -7.26 18.13 16.03
C GLU A 459 -7.87 17.37 14.84
N ARG A 460 -7.21 17.31 13.67
CA ARG A 460 -7.64 16.45 12.55
C ARG A 460 -7.69 14.98 12.97
N GLN A 461 -6.68 14.51 13.70
CA GLN A 461 -6.59 13.12 14.16
C GLN A 461 -7.62 12.80 15.25
N LYS A 462 -7.91 13.73 16.18
CA LYS A 462 -9.04 13.61 17.12
C LYS A 462 -10.38 13.48 16.40
N LEU A 463 -10.67 14.38 15.45
CA LEU A 463 -11.92 14.35 14.67
C LEU A 463 -12.05 13.08 13.80
N ALA A 464 -10.93 12.50 13.35
CA ALA A 464 -10.93 11.20 12.68
C ALA A 464 -11.21 10.05 13.66
N PHE A 465 -10.63 10.09 14.86
CA PHE A 465 -10.88 9.10 15.91
C PHE A 465 -12.32 9.13 16.41
N GLU A 466 -12.91 10.32 16.64
CA GLU A 466 -14.32 10.47 17.04
C GLU A 466 -15.28 9.90 15.98
N LYS A 467 -15.00 10.09 14.69
CA LYS A 467 -15.76 9.47 13.60
C LYS A 467 -15.66 7.94 13.63
N LEU A 468 -14.45 7.40 13.77
CA LEU A 468 -14.25 5.94 13.90
C LEU A 468 -14.94 5.37 15.15
N GLN A 469 -14.99 6.12 16.25
CA GLN A 469 -15.69 5.72 17.47
C GLN A 469 -17.23 5.76 17.28
N ALA A 470 -17.75 6.75 16.54
CA ALA A 470 -19.16 6.79 16.16
C ALA A 470 -19.53 5.60 15.26
N GLU A 471 -18.75 5.33 14.21
CA GLU A 471 -18.89 4.16 13.32
C GLU A 471 -18.79 2.83 14.10
N GLN A 472 -17.88 2.72 15.06
CA GLN A 472 -17.77 1.57 15.95
C GLN A 472 -19.02 1.40 16.84
N SER A 473 -19.63 2.50 17.29
CA SER A 473 -20.88 2.47 18.06
C SER A 473 -22.08 2.02 17.21
N ASP A 474 -22.13 2.45 15.95
CA ASP A 474 -23.16 2.09 14.98
C ASP A 474 -23.02 0.62 14.55
N LEU A 475 -21.79 0.16 14.29
CA LEU A 475 -21.47 -1.26 14.07
C LEU A 475 -21.85 -2.12 15.28
N SER A 476 -21.58 -1.64 16.51
CA SER A 476 -21.98 -2.34 17.73
C SER A 476 -23.50 -2.46 17.87
N ARG A 477 -24.24 -1.41 17.49
CA ARG A 477 -25.72 -1.38 17.45
C ARG A 477 -26.28 -2.31 16.36
N ALA A 478 -25.63 -2.37 15.20
CA ALA A 478 -25.95 -3.30 14.12
C ALA A 478 -25.69 -4.77 14.53
N VAL A 479 -24.58 -5.06 15.20
CA VAL A 479 -24.28 -6.39 15.73
C VAL A 479 -25.25 -6.78 16.86
N ALA A 480 -25.64 -5.84 17.73
CA ALA A 480 -26.63 -6.09 18.77
C ALA A 480 -28.02 -6.42 18.19
N SER A 481 -28.50 -5.64 17.22
CA SER A 481 -29.78 -5.91 16.55
C SER A 481 -29.75 -7.18 15.69
N TRP A 482 -28.60 -7.54 15.09
CA TRP A 482 -28.43 -8.82 14.42
C TRP A 482 -28.46 -10.01 15.40
N LYS A 483 -27.81 -9.89 16.56
CA LYS A 483 -27.89 -10.90 17.63
C LYS A 483 -29.31 -11.08 18.16
N LEU A 484 -30.06 -9.99 18.34
CA LEU A 484 -31.47 -10.05 18.73
C LEU A 484 -32.29 -10.82 17.69
N ARG A 485 -32.18 -10.46 16.40
CA ARG A 485 -32.84 -11.18 15.30
C ARG A 485 -32.42 -12.64 15.18
N HIS A 486 -31.18 -12.97 15.52
CA HIS A 486 -30.73 -14.36 15.56
C HIS A 486 -31.37 -15.14 16.74
N GLN A 487 -31.58 -14.50 17.89
CA GLN A 487 -32.33 -15.09 19.01
C GLN A 487 -33.82 -15.22 18.69
N GLU A 488 -34.43 -14.21 18.06
CA GLU A 488 -35.81 -14.27 17.53
C GLU A 488 -35.96 -15.44 16.56
N TRP A 489 -35.03 -15.59 15.60
CA TRP A 489 -35.03 -16.69 14.64
C TRP A 489 -34.80 -18.07 15.28
N LEU A 490 -33.95 -18.17 16.32
CA LEU A 490 -33.79 -19.42 17.08
C LEU A 490 -35.06 -19.76 17.88
N ALA A 491 -35.72 -18.77 18.47
CA ALA A 491 -37.00 -18.98 19.15
C ALA A 491 -38.12 -19.37 18.16
N GLU A 492 -38.15 -18.77 16.97
CA GLU A 492 -39.10 -19.10 15.89
C GLU A 492 -38.81 -20.48 15.27
N LYS A 493 -37.53 -20.85 15.13
CA LYS A 493 -37.14 -22.23 14.78
C LYS A 493 -37.63 -23.21 15.87
N ASP A 494 -37.46 -22.89 17.15
CA ASP A 494 -37.90 -23.75 18.24
C ASP A 494 -39.43 -23.79 18.41
N THR A 495 -40.18 -22.77 17.98
CA THR A 495 -41.64 -22.87 17.84
C THR A 495 -42.04 -23.66 16.60
N LEU A 496 -41.34 -23.55 15.48
CA LEU A 496 -41.55 -24.39 14.30
C LEU A 496 -41.25 -25.87 14.59
N ASP A 497 -40.17 -26.20 15.29
CA ASP A 497 -39.85 -27.56 15.71
C ASP A 497 -40.87 -28.09 16.74
N LYS A 498 -41.42 -27.24 17.62
CA LYS A 498 -42.57 -27.60 18.47
C LYS A 498 -43.84 -27.81 17.66
N VAL A 499 -44.14 -26.97 16.67
CA VAL A 499 -45.33 -27.10 15.80
C VAL A 499 -45.23 -28.38 14.97
N LEU A 500 -44.09 -28.64 14.32
CA LEU A 500 -43.80 -29.89 13.61
C LEU A 500 -43.85 -31.09 14.55
N GLY A 501 -43.33 -30.97 15.77
CA GLY A 501 -43.46 -31.96 16.83
C GLY A 501 -44.92 -32.26 17.17
N THR A 502 -45.75 -31.23 17.37
CA THR A 502 -47.19 -31.40 17.59
C THR A 502 -47.93 -31.92 16.37
N LEU A 503 -47.49 -31.61 15.15
CA LEU A 503 -48.07 -32.16 13.92
C LEU A 503 -47.80 -33.67 13.80
N GLY A 504 -46.57 -34.08 14.11
CA GLY A 504 -46.18 -35.49 14.19
C GLY A 504 -46.93 -36.27 15.28
N HIS A 505 -47.19 -35.65 16.44
CA HIS A 505 -47.93 -36.28 17.53
C HIS A 505 -49.46 -36.22 17.38
N ALA A 506 -50.00 -35.20 16.69
CA ALA A 506 -51.42 -35.10 16.35
C ALA A 506 -51.86 -36.22 15.37
N SER A 507 -50.92 -36.74 14.58
CA SER A 507 -51.15 -37.95 13.76
C SER A 507 -51.31 -39.25 14.58
N ALA A 508 -50.97 -39.24 15.88
CA ALA A 508 -50.91 -40.44 16.72
C ALA A 508 -52.04 -40.59 17.77
N LYS A 509 -52.92 -39.59 17.93
CA LYS A 509 -54.11 -39.70 18.82
C LYS A 509 -55.32 -39.03 18.19
N GLY A 510 -56.20 -39.84 17.60
CA GLY A 510 -57.46 -39.36 17.04
C GLY A 510 -58.46 -38.98 18.13
N GLN A 511 -59.03 -37.79 18.04
CA GLN A 511 -60.35 -37.50 18.59
C GLN A 511 -61.11 -36.56 17.65
N THR A 512 -62.40 -36.84 17.51
CA THR A 512 -63.32 -36.23 16.55
C THR A 512 -63.50 -34.73 16.75
N ASN A 513 -63.43 -33.96 15.67
CA ASN A 513 -64.43 -32.95 15.36
C ASN A 513 -64.45 -32.62 13.86
N GLU A 514 -65.58 -32.12 13.38
CA GLU A 514 -65.85 -31.92 11.96
C GLU A 514 -65.27 -30.59 11.44
N GLY A 515 -64.90 -30.58 10.15
CA GLY A 515 -64.53 -29.38 9.41
C GLY A 515 -63.03 -29.06 9.40
N TYR A 516 -62.34 -29.50 8.35
CA TYR A 516 -61.87 -28.59 7.30
C TYR A 516 -61.68 -29.36 5.97
N HIS A 517 -62.09 -28.71 4.88
CA HIS A 517 -62.01 -29.07 3.45
C HIS A 517 -61.64 -30.50 3.00
N LYS A 518 -62.57 -31.09 2.22
CA LYS A 518 -62.30 -32.20 1.28
C LYS A 518 -61.09 -31.84 0.39
N PRO A 519 -60.21 -32.80 0.04
CA PRO A 519 -59.30 -32.61 -1.08
C PRO A 519 -60.11 -32.42 -2.39
N PRO A 520 -59.54 -31.75 -3.42
CA PRO A 520 -60.18 -31.65 -4.72
C PRO A 520 -60.53 -33.04 -5.27
N ARG A 521 -61.80 -33.27 -5.60
CA ARG A 521 -62.19 -34.42 -6.43
C ARG A 521 -61.67 -34.17 -7.86
N SER A 522 -61.24 -35.24 -8.52
CA SER A 522 -60.59 -35.23 -9.84
C SER A 522 -59.40 -34.26 -9.96
N LEU A 523 -58.23 -34.71 -9.48
CA LEU A 523 -57.00 -34.43 -10.23
C LEU A 523 -57.10 -35.13 -11.59
N PRO A 524 -56.53 -34.56 -12.67
CA PRO A 524 -56.43 -35.25 -13.95
C PRO A 524 -55.50 -36.46 -13.84
N VAL A 525 -55.64 -37.43 -14.75
CA VAL A 525 -54.69 -38.54 -14.90
C VAL A 525 -53.42 -38.00 -15.54
N VAL A 526 -52.50 -37.50 -14.71
CA VAL A 526 -51.15 -37.10 -15.16
C VAL A 526 -50.38 -38.37 -15.56
N PRO A 527 -49.78 -38.45 -16.76
CA PRO A 527 -49.04 -39.63 -17.17
C PRO A 527 -47.85 -39.95 -16.25
N TYR A 528 -47.57 -41.24 -16.07
CA TYR A 528 -46.41 -41.74 -15.30
C TYR A 528 -45.04 -41.22 -15.80
N SER A 529 -45.00 -40.61 -16.99
CA SER A 529 -43.82 -40.14 -17.73
C SER A 529 -43.01 -38.98 -17.11
N GLN A 530 -43.41 -38.46 -15.94
CA GLN A 530 -42.76 -37.29 -15.29
C GLN A 530 -42.19 -37.57 -13.88
N LEU A 531 -42.25 -38.82 -13.40
CA LEU A 531 -41.56 -39.23 -12.19
C LEU A 531 -40.12 -39.70 -12.52
N GLU A 532 -39.16 -39.37 -11.66
CA GLU A 532 -37.76 -39.75 -11.86
C GLU A 532 -37.61 -41.29 -11.87
N PRO A 533 -36.87 -41.89 -12.83
CA PRO A 533 -36.82 -43.33 -13.00
C PRO A 533 -36.33 -44.08 -11.74
N GLY A 534 -37.23 -44.87 -11.14
CA GLY A 534 -36.94 -45.70 -9.97
C GLY A 534 -37.48 -45.16 -8.63
N VAL A 535 -38.17 -44.02 -8.61
CA VAL A 535 -38.96 -43.58 -7.45
C VAL A 535 -40.25 -44.42 -7.35
N PRO A 536 -40.64 -44.95 -6.17
CA PRO A 536 -41.95 -45.59 -5.99
C PRO A 536 -43.10 -44.61 -6.23
N ASP A 537 -44.29 -45.12 -6.54
CA ASP A 537 -45.47 -44.28 -6.72
C ASP A 537 -45.75 -43.40 -5.48
N VAL A 538 -45.87 -42.08 -5.70
CA VAL A 538 -46.07 -41.05 -4.68
C VAL A 538 -47.53 -40.64 -4.51
N PHE A 539 -48.48 -41.22 -5.24
CA PHE A 539 -49.89 -40.84 -5.20
C PHE A 539 -50.70 -41.62 -4.14
N GLY A 540 -51.45 -40.89 -3.31
CA GLY A 540 -52.29 -41.47 -2.26
C GLY A 540 -52.30 -40.67 -0.95
N SER A 541 -53.01 -41.20 0.04
CA SER A 541 -53.19 -40.62 1.38
C SER A 541 -52.48 -41.39 2.49
N THR A 542 -51.70 -42.41 2.16
CA THR A 542 -50.92 -43.17 3.15
C THR A 542 -49.68 -42.41 3.58
N ARG A 543 -49.19 -42.75 4.78
CA ARG A 543 -48.05 -42.07 5.40
C ARG A 543 -46.80 -42.14 4.52
N ALA A 544 -46.44 -43.32 4.03
CA ALA A 544 -45.26 -43.50 3.19
C ALA A 544 -45.36 -42.73 1.87
N ALA A 545 -46.56 -42.67 1.25
CA ALA A 545 -46.80 -41.87 0.04
C ALA A 545 -46.66 -40.36 0.29
N CYS A 546 -47.16 -39.86 1.43
CA CYS A 546 -47.02 -38.45 1.82
C CYS A 546 -45.56 -38.08 2.14
N GLU A 547 -44.83 -38.93 2.87
CA GLU A 547 -43.41 -38.71 3.18
C GLU A 547 -42.53 -38.77 1.92
N LEU A 548 -42.75 -39.73 1.00
CA LEU A 548 -42.07 -39.76 -0.29
C LEU A 548 -42.38 -38.55 -1.17
N ARG A 549 -43.64 -38.10 -1.23
CA ARG A 549 -44.01 -36.90 -1.98
C ARG A 549 -43.30 -35.66 -1.44
N ALA A 550 -43.19 -35.52 -0.12
CA ALA A 550 -42.44 -34.44 0.51
C ALA A 550 -40.94 -34.50 0.15
N LEU A 551 -40.33 -35.70 0.10
CA LEU A 551 -38.92 -35.87 -0.30
C LEU A 551 -38.69 -35.57 -1.79
N VAL A 552 -39.64 -35.91 -2.67
CA VAL A 552 -39.58 -35.55 -4.11
C VAL A 552 -39.75 -34.05 -4.32
N ILE A 553 -40.67 -33.40 -3.59
CA ILE A 553 -40.83 -31.94 -3.61
C ILE A 553 -39.55 -31.25 -3.11
N GLN A 554 -38.95 -31.73 -2.01
CA GLN A 554 -37.65 -31.23 -1.53
C GLN A 554 -36.55 -31.41 -2.59
N HIS A 555 -36.46 -32.58 -3.25
CA HIS A 555 -35.52 -32.79 -4.35
C HIS A 555 -35.71 -31.76 -5.48
N ARG A 556 -36.95 -31.57 -5.98
CA ARG A 556 -37.23 -30.60 -7.06
C ARG A 556 -36.87 -29.16 -6.63
N ILE A 557 -37.25 -28.74 -5.42
CA ILE A 557 -36.84 -27.45 -4.83
C ILE A 557 -35.32 -27.30 -4.80
N PHE A 558 -34.61 -28.26 -4.18
CA PHE A 558 -33.16 -28.17 -4.01
C PHE A 558 -32.38 -28.29 -5.33
N ARG A 559 -32.93 -28.95 -6.35
CA ARG A 559 -32.36 -29.03 -7.70
C ARG A 559 -32.41 -27.69 -8.42
N VAL A 560 -33.54 -26.97 -8.34
CA VAL A 560 -33.65 -25.60 -8.89
C VAL A 560 -32.77 -24.61 -8.13
N LEU A 561 -32.72 -24.69 -6.79
CA LEU A 561 -31.78 -23.89 -5.99
C LEU A 561 -30.32 -24.21 -6.33
N HIS A 562 -29.99 -25.47 -6.60
CA HIS A 562 -28.63 -25.87 -6.97
C HIS A 562 -28.22 -25.29 -8.33
N SER A 563 -29.00 -25.51 -9.39
CA SER A 563 -28.63 -25.08 -10.74
C SER A 563 -28.70 -23.55 -10.93
N LEU A 564 -29.68 -22.87 -10.33
CA LEU A 564 -29.86 -21.41 -10.52
C LEU A 564 -29.08 -20.54 -9.53
N ILE A 565 -28.74 -21.05 -8.34
CA ILE A 565 -28.07 -20.25 -7.29
C ILE A 565 -26.72 -20.85 -6.90
N PHE A 566 -26.67 -22.13 -6.51
CA PHE A 566 -25.46 -22.67 -5.88
C PHE A 566 -24.33 -23.01 -6.87
N GLN A 567 -24.66 -23.46 -8.08
CA GLN A 567 -23.73 -23.87 -9.12
C GLN A 567 -23.11 -22.67 -9.87
N ARG A 568 -23.93 -21.66 -10.18
CA ARG A 568 -23.55 -20.48 -10.99
C ARG A 568 -22.38 -19.70 -10.37
N TYR A 569 -21.58 -19.06 -11.21
CA TYR A 569 -20.43 -18.26 -10.77
C TYR A 569 -20.81 -16.82 -10.47
N VAL A 570 -21.71 -16.25 -11.27
CA VAL A 570 -22.29 -14.92 -11.05
C VAL A 570 -23.81 -14.98 -11.21
N LEU A 571 -24.54 -14.23 -10.38
CA LEU A 571 -26.00 -14.07 -10.47
C LEU A 571 -26.44 -13.15 -11.65
N ALA A 572 -25.53 -12.82 -12.57
CA ALA A 572 -25.70 -11.71 -13.50
C ALA A 572 -26.49 -12.08 -14.75
N SER A 573 -27.73 -11.60 -14.81
CA SER A 573 -28.39 -11.17 -16.04
C SER A 573 -29.29 -9.99 -15.69
N VAL A 574 -29.40 -9.02 -16.59
CA VAL A 574 -30.34 -7.89 -16.45
C VAL A 574 -31.75 -8.32 -16.85
N ASP A 575 -31.88 -9.17 -17.88
CA ASP A 575 -33.16 -9.55 -18.50
C ASP A 575 -33.64 -10.96 -18.11
N GLY A 576 -32.93 -11.63 -17.19
CA GLY A 576 -33.25 -12.99 -16.74
C GLY A 576 -32.85 -14.10 -17.72
N CYS A 577 -32.54 -13.78 -18.98
CA CYS A 577 -31.82 -14.67 -19.87
C CYS A 577 -30.36 -14.76 -19.39
N ALA A 578 -29.99 -15.88 -18.76
CA ALA A 578 -28.64 -16.08 -18.25
C ALA A 578 -27.68 -16.46 -19.38
N ASP A 579 -26.68 -15.61 -19.65
CA ASP A 579 -25.58 -15.92 -20.56
C ASP A 579 -24.82 -17.16 -20.04
N PRO A 580 -24.89 -18.30 -20.75
CA PRO A 580 -24.24 -19.54 -20.30
C PRO A 580 -22.73 -19.48 -20.52
N ASP A 581 -22.26 -18.72 -21.50
CA ASP A 581 -20.85 -18.66 -21.89
C ASP A 581 -20.07 -17.70 -21.00
N LEU A 582 -20.66 -16.59 -20.53
CA LEU A 582 -20.05 -15.76 -19.48
C LEU A 582 -19.85 -16.56 -18.17
N ASP A 583 -20.87 -17.30 -17.73
CA ASP A 583 -20.82 -18.10 -16.49
C ASP A 583 -19.78 -19.24 -16.61
N ARG A 584 -19.66 -19.83 -17.81
CA ARG A 584 -18.66 -20.84 -18.19
C ARG A 584 -17.24 -20.26 -18.30
N LEU A 585 -17.06 -19.09 -18.90
CA LEU A 585 -15.78 -18.38 -19.02
C LEU A 585 -15.26 -17.98 -17.63
N LEU A 586 -16.10 -17.41 -16.78
CA LEU A 586 -15.73 -17.04 -15.41
C LEU A 586 -15.43 -18.27 -14.54
N SER A 587 -16.18 -19.36 -14.71
CA SER A 587 -15.86 -20.65 -14.07
C SER A 587 -14.52 -21.23 -14.58
N GLY A 588 -14.24 -21.11 -15.88
CA GLY A 588 -12.97 -21.52 -16.48
C GLY A 588 -11.77 -20.68 -16.00
N LEU A 589 -11.94 -19.36 -15.90
CA LEU A 589 -10.95 -18.45 -15.32
C LEU A 589 -10.73 -18.76 -13.83
N SER A 590 -11.80 -18.98 -13.07
CA SER A 590 -11.72 -19.44 -11.68
C SER A 590 -10.87 -20.70 -11.55
N ALA A 591 -11.11 -21.71 -12.38
CA ALA A 591 -10.32 -22.93 -12.40
C ALA A 591 -8.83 -22.68 -12.74
N ARG A 592 -8.53 -21.90 -13.79
CA ARG A 592 -7.15 -21.56 -14.19
C ARG A 592 -6.41 -20.76 -13.10
N ILE A 593 -7.09 -19.86 -12.39
CA ILE A 593 -6.50 -19.08 -11.29
C ILE A 593 -6.32 -19.98 -10.07
N ARG A 594 -7.31 -20.79 -9.70
CA ARG A 594 -7.26 -21.75 -8.58
C ARG A 594 -6.13 -22.76 -8.73
N GLN A 595 -5.88 -23.26 -9.96
CA GLN A 595 -4.76 -24.13 -10.31
C GLN A 595 -3.39 -23.49 -10.01
N LYS A 596 -3.28 -22.15 -10.08
CA LYS A 596 -2.04 -21.41 -9.78
C LYS A 596 -1.96 -20.92 -8.33
N SER A 597 -3.09 -20.56 -7.72
CA SER A 597 -3.21 -20.21 -6.30
C SER A 597 -4.68 -20.05 -5.87
N VAL A 598 -5.11 -20.83 -4.88
CA VAL A 598 -6.42 -20.69 -4.22
C VAL A 598 -6.60 -19.28 -3.65
N ARG A 599 -5.55 -18.68 -3.05
CA ARG A 599 -5.59 -17.31 -2.51
C ARG A 599 -5.83 -16.26 -3.62
N ARG A 600 -5.22 -16.42 -4.80
CA ARG A 600 -5.45 -15.50 -5.92
C ARG A 600 -6.86 -15.66 -6.49
N GLU A 601 -7.41 -16.88 -6.54
CA GLU A 601 -8.80 -17.09 -6.96
C GLU A 601 -9.77 -16.43 -5.99
N ALA A 602 -9.60 -16.66 -4.69
CA ALA A 602 -10.49 -16.07 -3.70
C ALA A 602 -10.44 -14.54 -3.68
N LEU A 603 -9.26 -13.94 -3.82
CA LEU A 603 -9.12 -12.50 -3.97
C LEU A 603 -9.78 -12.00 -5.25
N TRP A 604 -9.49 -12.61 -6.41
CA TRP A 604 -10.11 -12.27 -7.69
C TRP A 604 -11.64 -12.38 -7.64
N ARG A 605 -12.17 -13.48 -7.09
CA ARG A 605 -13.60 -13.70 -6.87
C ARG A 605 -14.19 -12.64 -5.95
N SER A 606 -13.54 -12.31 -4.83
CA SER A 606 -14.04 -11.28 -3.91
C SER A 606 -14.05 -9.88 -4.56
N ILE A 607 -13.08 -9.57 -5.42
CA ILE A 607 -13.00 -8.31 -6.17
C ILE A 607 -14.04 -8.28 -7.29
N LEU A 608 -14.20 -9.36 -8.06
CA LEU A 608 -15.18 -9.50 -9.13
C LEU A 608 -16.61 -9.42 -8.59
N VAL A 609 -16.93 -10.22 -7.57
CA VAL A 609 -18.26 -10.18 -6.91
C VAL A 609 -18.50 -8.80 -6.30
N ARG A 610 -17.49 -8.15 -5.70
CA ARG A 610 -17.62 -6.77 -5.20
C ARG A 610 -17.91 -5.80 -6.34
N ALA A 611 -17.09 -5.77 -7.41
CA ALA A 611 -17.25 -4.87 -8.56
C ALA A 611 -18.65 -4.98 -9.21
N LEU A 612 -19.12 -6.21 -9.43
CA LEU A 612 -20.44 -6.49 -10.02
C LEU A 612 -21.62 -6.15 -9.11
N HIS A 613 -21.40 -5.97 -7.80
CA HIS A 613 -22.44 -5.58 -6.83
C HIS A 613 -22.26 -4.16 -6.25
N THR A 614 -21.13 -3.48 -6.47
CA THR A 614 -20.90 -2.08 -6.02
C THR A 614 -21.74 -1.07 -6.79
N ASN A 615 -22.18 -1.40 -8.01
CA ASN A 615 -23.33 -0.73 -8.63
C ASN A 615 -24.60 -1.11 -7.86
N ASN A 616 -24.84 -0.35 -6.79
CA ASN A 616 -25.71 -0.68 -5.65
C ASN A 616 -27.18 -0.92 -6.01
N ALA A 617 -27.62 -0.47 -7.18
CA ALA A 617 -28.93 -0.77 -7.76
C ALA A 617 -28.92 -2.07 -8.59
N GLN A 618 -28.00 -2.19 -9.55
CA GLN A 618 -27.94 -3.29 -10.53
C GLN A 618 -27.70 -4.65 -9.85
N GLY A 619 -26.77 -4.72 -8.89
CA GLY A 619 -26.49 -5.96 -8.15
C GLY A 619 -27.63 -6.41 -7.21
N LYS A 620 -28.54 -5.50 -6.84
CA LYS A 620 -29.77 -5.85 -6.08
C LYS A 620 -30.90 -6.26 -7.01
N ALA A 621 -31.08 -5.58 -8.13
CA ALA A 621 -32.05 -5.94 -9.16
C ALA A 621 -31.76 -7.35 -9.72
N SER A 622 -30.51 -7.64 -10.10
CA SER A 622 -30.07 -8.97 -10.56
C SER A 622 -30.35 -10.07 -9.53
N ALA A 623 -29.99 -9.87 -8.27
CA ALA A 623 -30.29 -10.84 -7.20
C ALA A 623 -31.81 -11.07 -7.03
N SER A 624 -32.63 -10.02 -7.16
CA SER A 624 -34.09 -10.11 -7.09
C SER A 624 -34.71 -10.77 -8.33
N ALA A 625 -34.09 -10.62 -9.50
CA ALA A 625 -34.50 -11.28 -10.74
C ALA A 625 -34.21 -12.79 -10.68
N VAL A 626 -33.01 -13.19 -10.23
CA VAL A 626 -32.68 -14.62 -10.02
C VAL A 626 -33.63 -15.25 -8.99
N ALA A 627 -33.92 -14.57 -7.88
CA ALA A 627 -34.89 -15.06 -6.90
C ALA A 627 -36.31 -15.22 -7.50
N SER A 628 -36.76 -14.27 -8.32
CA SER A 628 -38.07 -14.34 -9.01
C SER A 628 -38.13 -15.42 -10.10
N THR A 629 -37.01 -15.75 -10.74
CA THR A 629 -36.92 -16.85 -11.73
C THR A 629 -36.82 -18.21 -11.04
N ALA A 630 -36.04 -18.34 -9.97
CA ALA A 630 -35.98 -19.57 -9.18
C ALA A 630 -37.31 -19.87 -8.47
N PHE A 631 -38.03 -18.85 -7.97
CA PHE A 631 -39.38 -19.03 -7.45
C PHE A 631 -40.33 -19.63 -8.50
N ARG A 632 -40.41 -19.03 -9.70
CA ARG A 632 -41.25 -19.54 -10.81
C ARG A 632 -40.87 -20.97 -11.18
N ALA A 633 -39.59 -21.22 -11.47
CA ALA A 633 -39.12 -22.54 -11.86
C ALA A 633 -39.35 -23.63 -10.78
N ILE A 634 -39.41 -23.28 -9.48
CA ILE A 634 -39.83 -24.20 -8.43
C ILE A 634 -41.34 -24.46 -8.50
N VAL A 635 -42.17 -23.42 -8.59
CA VAL A 635 -43.63 -23.55 -8.69
C VAL A 635 -43.99 -24.42 -9.90
N ASP A 636 -43.46 -24.10 -11.08
CA ASP A 636 -43.68 -24.84 -12.32
C ASP A 636 -43.31 -26.33 -12.18
N GLN A 637 -42.22 -26.63 -11.46
CA GLN A 637 -41.77 -28.00 -11.20
C GLN A 637 -42.49 -28.70 -10.03
N THR A 638 -43.32 -28.02 -9.24
CA THR A 638 -43.96 -28.62 -8.05
C THR A 638 -45.50 -28.56 -8.07
N GLN A 639 -46.08 -27.91 -9.08
CA GLN A 639 -47.52 -27.78 -9.28
C GLN A 639 -48.24 -29.13 -9.39
N ASP A 640 -47.67 -30.13 -10.09
CA ASP A 640 -48.29 -31.47 -10.24
C ASP A 640 -48.37 -32.27 -8.93
N LEU A 641 -47.57 -31.86 -7.92
CA LEU A 641 -47.45 -32.55 -6.64
C LEU A 641 -48.11 -31.78 -5.49
N THR A 642 -48.35 -30.47 -5.66
CA THR A 642 -48.80 -29.55 -4.61
C THR A 642 -49.38 -28.24 -5.16
N ASP A 643 -50.51 -27.79 -4.59
CA ASP A 643 -51.18 -26.51 -4.84
C ASP A 643 -50.43 -25.26 -4.30
N ILE A 644 -49.12 -25.16 -4.55
CA ILE A 644 -48.27 -24.03 -4.09
C ILE A 644 -48.77 -22.69 -4.64
N GLY A 645 -49.27 -22.66 -5.87
CA GLY A 645 -49.84 -21.44 -6.48
C GLY A 645 -51.14 -20.95 -5.83
N HIS A 646 -51.89 -21.84 -5.16
CA HIS A 646 -53.18 -21.50 -4.52
C HIS A 646 -53.06 -21.21 -3.02
N SER A 647 -51.99 -21.70 -2.36
CA SER A 647 -51.72 -21.41 -0.95
C SER A 647 -50.75 -20.23 -0.81
N GLY A 648 -51.29 -19.02 -0.66
CA GLY A 648 -50.49 -17.77 -0.56
C GLY A 648 -49.39 -17.82 0.51
N ALA A 649 -49.68 -18.39 1.68
CA ALA A 649 -48.69 -18.57 2.76
C ALA A 649 -47.52 -19.48 2.36
N LEU A 650 -47.78 -20.54 1.58
CA LEU A 650 -46.73 -21.44 1.08
C LEU A 650 -45.92 -20.79 -0.05
N ALA A 651 -46.57 -20.02 -0.93
CA ALA A 651 -45.90 -19.22 -1.94
C ALA A 651 -44.98 -18.16 -1.32
N ASP A 652 -45.43 -17.46 -0.27
CA ASP A 652 -44.62 -16.42 0.40
C ASP A 652 -43.48 -17.00 1.23
N ALA A 653 -43.70 -18.12 1.92
CA ALA A 653 -42.63 -18.88 2.57
C ALA A 653 -41.56 -19.33 1.55
N LEU A 654 -41.97 -19.82 0.38
CA LEU A 654 -41.06 -20.22 -0.69
C LEU A 654 -40.28 -19.02 -1.26
N LYS A 655 -40.93 -17.87 -1.52
CA LYS A 655 -40.24 -16.63 -1.94
C LYS A 655 -39.16 -16.23 -0.94
N GLN A 656 -39.47 -16.30 0.36
CA GLN A 656 -38.52 -15.95 1.41
C GLN A 656 -37.34 -16.95 1.48
N VAL A 657 -37.60 -18.26 1.38
CA VAL A 657 -36.54 -19.29 1.30
C VAL A 657 -35.61 -19.05 0.11
N VAL A 658 -36.17 -18.81 -1.09
CA VAL A 658 -35.39 -18.54 -2.30
C VAL A 658 -34.56 -17.26 -2.16
N LYS A 659 -35.15 -16.17 -1.67
CA LYS A 659 -34.46 -14.90 -1.43
C LYS A 659 -33.32 -15.05 -0.42
N THR A 660 -33.57 -15.70 0.72
CA THR A 660 -32.55 -15.97 1.73
C THR A 660 -31.44 -16.87 1.19
N ALA A 661 -31.75 -17.86 0.33
CA ALA A 661 -30.73 -18.68 -0.34
C ALA A 661 -29.82 -17.85 -1.26
N VAL A 662 -30.37 -16.90 -2.04
CA VAL A 662 -29.59 -15.97 -2.87
C VAL A 662 -28.70 -15.06 -2.00
N GLU A 663 -29.25 -14.49 -0.92
CA GLU A 663 -28.52 -13.58 -0.03
C GLU A 663 -27.37 -14.29 0.71
N ILE A 664 -27.61 -15.48 1.25
CA ILE A 664 -26.59 -16.32 1.90
C ILE A 664 -25.52 -16.74 0.90
N TRP A 665 -25.89 -17.23 -0.29
CA TRP A 665 -24.92 -17.71 -1.27
C TRP A 665 -24.06 -16.57 -1.83
N ARG A 666 -24.64 -15.39 -2.05
CA ARG A 666 -23.87 -14.19 -2.41
C ARG A 666 -22.86 -13.82 -1.33
N GLN A 667 -23.25 -13.84 -0.05
CA GLN A 667 -22.35 -13.54 1.06
C GLN A 667 -21.21 -14.57 1.17
N ALA A 668 -21.55 -15.86 1.08
CA ALA A 668 -20.58 -16.96 1.04
C ALA A 668 -19.58 -16.82 -0.13
N ARG A 669 -20.03 -16.36 -1.30
CA ARG A 669 -19.19 -16.08 -2.47
C ARG A 669 -18.32 -14.82 -2.34
N VAL A 670 -18.44 -14.02 -1.28
CA VAL A 670 -17.51 -12.93 -0.91
C VAL A 670 -16.40 -13.41 0.05
N GLU A 671 -16.58 -14.53 0.75
CA GLU A 671 -15.57 -15.07 1.70
C GLU A 671 -14.26 -15.52 1.01
N THR A 672 -13.16 -15.47 1.77
CA THR A 672 -11.79 -15.79 1.30
C THR A 672 -11.52 -17.27 1.05
N ASP A 673 -12.42 -18.17 1.46
CA ASP A 673 -12.30 -19.60 1.19
C ASP A 673 -13.23 -19.98 0.02
N PRO A 674 -12.82 -20.84 -0.92
CA PRO A 674 -13.71 -21.28 -1.99
C PRO A 674 -14.74 -22.27 -1.44
N ILE A 675 -16.02 -21.96 -1.69
CA ILE A 675 -17.16 -22.80 -1.34
C ILE A 675 -17.74 -23.40 -2.62
N ALA A 676 -17.95 -24.71 -2.62
CA ALA A 676 -18.51 -25.48 -3.73
C ALA A 676 -19.80 -26.18 -3.29
N SER A 677 -20.77 -26.27 -4.19
CA SER A 677 -22.00 -27.04 -4.00
C SER A 677 -22.13 -28.11 -5.06
N SER A 678 -22.33 -29.35 -4.61
CA SER A 678 -22.42 -30.54 -5.46
C SER A 678 -23.77 -31.22 -5.27
N MET A 679 -24.53 -31.32 -6.36
CA MET A 679 -25.62 -32.28 -6.55
C MET A 679 -25.30 -33.03 -7.85
N PRO A 680 -25.32 -34.37 -7.88
CA PRO A 680 -25.14 -35.10 -9.13
C PRO A 680 -26.33 -34.87 -10.06
N GLU A 681 -26.10 -34.19 -11.19
CA GLU A 681 -27.11 -33.94 -12.23
C GLU A 681 -27.36 -35.18 -13.13
N GLY A 682 -26.47 -36.17 -13.07
CA GLY A 682 -26.54 -37.37 -13.89
C GLY A 682 -27.54 -38.41 -13.38
N LEU A 683 -28.46 -38.82 -14.25
CA LEU A 683 -29.24 -40.06 -14.11
C LEU A 683 -28.32 -41.25 -13.79
N LEU A 684 -28.83 -42.19 -12.99
CA LEU A 684 -28.10 -43.33 -12.41
C LEU A 684 -27.61 -44.35 -13.45
N ARG A 685 -26.55 -44.00 -14.19
CA ARG A 685 -25.87 -44.90 -15.14
C ARG A 685 -24.64 -45.62 -14.56
N GLN A 686 -24.40 -45.49 -13.26
CA GLN A 686 -23.53 -46.41 -12.51
C GLN A 686 -24.35 -47.63 -12.06
N VAL A 687 -24.11 -48.76 -12.73
CA VAL A 687 -24.68 -50.06 -12.36
C VAL A 687 -24.17 -50.41 -10.95
N GLY A 688 -25.08 -50.45 -9.97
CA GLY A 688 -24.78 -50.76 -8.56
C GLY A 688 -25.13 -49.67 -7.55
N SER A 689 -25.55 -48.46 -7.96
CA SER A 689 -25.93 -47.41 -7.00
C SER A 689 -27.25 -47.70 -6.28
N GLU A 690 -27.22 -47.74 -4.94
CA GLU A 690 -28.39 -47.88 -4.06
C GLU A 690 -29.27 -46.61 -3.98
N ILE A 691 -28.69 -45.46 -4.31
CA ILE A 691 -29.35 -44.15 -4.27
C ILE A 691 -30.41 -44.06 -5.38
N ILE A 692 -31.60 -43.56 -5.03
CA ILE A 692 -32.70 -43.24 -5.94
C ILE A 692 -32.63 -41.76 -6.36
N LEU A 693 -32.54 -40.83 -5.40
CA LEU A 693 -32.46 -39.40 -5.67
C LEU A 693 -31.68 -38.62 -4.59
N TRP A 694 -31.26 -37.40 -4.91
CA TRP A 694 -30.59 -36.49 -3.99
C TRP A 694 -31.56 -35.42 -3.46
N VAL A 695 -32.04 -35.61 -2.23
CA VAL A 695 -32.97 -34.71 -1.55
C VAL A 695 -32.32 -33.34 -1.26
N ARG A 696 -31.00 -33.30 -1.02
CA ARG A 696 -30.27 -32.07 -0.63
C ARG A 696 -28.84 -32.06 -1.17
N PRO A 697 -28.33 -30.92 -1.69
CA PRO A 697 -26.96 -30.81 -2.19
C PRO A 697 -25.93 -30.92 -1.05
N ARG A 698 -24.72 -31.38 -1.40
CA ARG A 698 -23.55 -31.39 -0.52
C ARG A 698 -22.74 -30.10 -0.73
N ILE A 699 -22.57 -29.30 0.33
CA ILE A 699 -21.82 -28.05 0.31
C ILE A 699 -20.50 -28.22 1.08
N THR A 700 -19.39 -27.80 0.47
CA THR A 700 -18.03 -27.94 1.01
C THR A 700 -17.25 -26.64 0.91
N ARG A 701 -16.49 -26.32 1.97
CA ARG A 701 -15.52 -25.23 2.07
C ARG A 701 -14.12 -25.83 2.05
N GLN A 702 -13.25 -25.37 1.16
CA GLN A 702 -11.84 -25.73 1.23
C GLN A 702 -11.12 -24.76 2.18
N GLN A 703 -10.56 -25.24 3.29
CA GLN A 703 -9.83 -24.35 4.20
C GLN A 703 -8.45 -24.02 3.63
N MET A 704 -8.08 -22.74 3.69
CA MET A 704 -6.71 -22.28 3.49
C MET A 704 -5.81 -22.82 4.62
N GLY A 705 -4.74 -23.53 4.24
CA GLY A 705 -3.72 -24.00 5.20
C GLY A 705 -3.06 -22.84 5.94
N LYS A 706 -2.69 -23.05 7.22
CA LYS A 706 -1.99 -22.04 8.02
C LYS A 706 -0.63 -21.68 7.38
N ILE A 707 -0.17 -20.46 7.65
CA ILE A 707 0.93 -19.81 6.92
C ILE A 707 2.33 -20.39 7.25
N ALA A 708 2.46 -21.22 8.28
CA ALA A 708 3.75 -21.69 8.80
C ALA A 708 4.55 -22.62 7.85
N ASP A 709 3.91 -23.66 7.32
CA ASP A 709 4.62 -24.83 6.79
C ASP A 709 4.70 -24.88 5.25
N TRP A 710 5.20 -23.81 4.63
CA TRP A 710 5.43 -23.74 3.17
C TRP A 710 6.92 -23.76 2.77
N GLY A 711 7.78 -24.31 3.65
CA GLY A 711 9.24 -24.39 3.49
C GLY A 711 9.79 -25.81 3.36
N ARG A 712 9.45 -26.50 2.25
CA ARG A 712 9.42 -27.98 2.07
C ARG A 712 8.20 -28.57 2.80
N ASP A 713 7.32 -29.33 2.14
CA ASP A 713 7.64 -30.52 1.34
C ASP A 713 6.95 -30.64 -0.03
N LYS A 714 7.21 -31.74 -0.74
CA LYS A 714 6.68 -32.06 -2.09
C LYS A 714 5.36 -32.83 -2.10
N ASP A 715 4.73 -33.05 -0.95
CA ASP A 715 3.49 -33.83 -0.87
C ASP A 715 2.26 -33.00 -1.25
N ALA A 716 1.39 -33.59 -2.09
CA ALA A 716 0.18 -32.96 -2.60
C ALA A 716 -0.96 -32.97 -1.57
N GLY A 717 -0.73 -32.29 -0.43
CA GLY A 717 -1.72 -32.11 0.64
C GLY A 717 -2.96 -31.36 0.16
N LEU A 718 -4.00 -32.10 -0.24
CA LEU A 718 -5.32 -31.56 -0.55
C LEU A 718 -5.87 -30.79 0.65
N GLY A 719 -5.89 -29.45 0.54
CA GLY A 719 -6.29 -28.55 1.63
C GLY A 719 -7.62 -28.95 2.28
N GLN A 720 -7.64 -28.97 3.61
CA GLN A 720 -8.64 -29.66 4.42
C GLN A 720 -10.08 -29.23 4.06
N VAL A 721 -10.86 -30.16 3.51
CA VAL A 721 -12.21 -29.88 3.01
C VAL A 721 -13.24 -30.03 4.13
N GLN A 722 -13.68 -28.89 4.66
CA GLN A 722 -14.75 -28.83 5.65
C GLN A 722 -16.11 -29.00 4.94
N VAL A 723 -16.87 -30.04 5.30
CA VAL A 723 -18.26 -30.18 4.84
C VAL A 723 -19.13 -29.20 5.64
N LEU A 724 -19.74 -28.23 4.96
CA LEU A 724 -20.68 -27.27 5.57
C LEU A 724 -22.11 -27.82 5.57
N LEU A 725 -22.47 -28.61 4.55
CA LEU A 725 -23.75 -29.28 4.47
C LEU A 725 -23.55 -30.69 3.91
N ALA A 726 -23.92 -31.70 4.69
CA ALA A 726 -24.00 -33.08 4.21
C ALA A 726 -25.15 -33.19 3.20
N GLY A 727 -24.86 -33.72 2.01
CA GLY A 727 -25.89 -34.02 1.01
C GLY A 727 -26.73 -35.21 1.48
N VAL A 728 -28.05 -35.12 1.29
CA VAL A 728 -29.00 -36.18 1.69
C VAL A 728 -29.45 -36.91 0.44
N SER A 729 -29.37 -38.23 0.45
CA SER A 729 -29.85 -39.11 -0.62
C SER A 729 -30.94 -40.04 -0.10
N LEU A 730 -31.99 -40.23 -0.89
CA LEU A 730 -32.96 -41.31 -0.72
C LEU A 730 -32.36 -42.57 -1.35
N ARG A 731 -32.43 -43.71 -0.67
CA ARG A 731 -31.94 -45.00 -1.16
C ARG A 731 -33.04 -46.05 -1.24
N LYS A 732 -32.79 -47.15 -1.97
CA LYS A 732 -33.69 -48.30 -2.12
C LYS A 732 -33.93 -49.08 -0.82
N ASP A 733 -32.98 -49.05 0.11
CA ASP A 733 -33.07 -49.62 1.46
C ASP A 733 -33.76 -48.69 2.48
N SER A 734 -34.16 -47.48 2.09
CA SER A 734 -34.84 -46.54 2.98
C SER A 734 -36.17 -47.11 3.49
N PRO A 735 -36.48 -47.03 4.80
CA PRO A 735 -37.70 -47.63 5.36
C PRO A 735 -38.97 -47.08 4.69
N VAL A 736 -39.01 -45.78 4.36
CA VAL A 736 -40.16 -45.15 3.68
C VAL A 736 -40.36 -45.69 2.25
N VAL A 737 -39.27 -46.08 1.58
CA VAL A 737 -39.31 -46.72 0.25
C VAL A 737 -39.80 -48.16 0.37
N GLN A 738 -39.32 -48.91 1.36
CA GLN A 738 -39.73 -50.29 1.61
C GLN A 738 -41.20 -50.38 2.06
N GLU A 739 -41.62 -49.53 2.99
CA GLU A 739 -43.01 -49.40 3.46
C GLU A 739 -43.94 -49.11 2.28
N ARG A 740 -43.58 -48.15 1.41
CA ARG A 740 -44.38 -47.86 0.21
C ARG A 740 -44.40 -49.03 -0.80
N GLN A 741 -43.29 -49.73 -0.98
CA GLN A 741 -43.25 -50.90 -1.86
C GLN A 741 -44.12 -52.04 -1.32
N GLN A 742 -44.17 -52.24 0.00
CA GLN A 742 -45.08 -53.19 0.66
C GLN A 742 -46.56 -52.77 0.52
N GLU A 743 -46.89 -51.49 0.73
CA GLU A 743 -48.24 -50.96 0.47
C GLU A 743 -48.70 -51.22 -0.98
N LEU A 744 -47.80 -51.06 -1.95
CA LEU A 744 -48.10 -51.26 -3.37
C LEU A 744 -48.23 -52.74 -3.73
N ALA A 745 -47.39 -53.62 -3.16
CA ALA A 745 -47.49 -55.06 -3.35
C ALA A 745 -48.84 -55.60 -2.82
N GLN A 746 -49.20 -55.26 -1.57
CA GLN A 746 -50.47 -55.66 -0.95
C GLN A 746 -51.69 -55.20 -1.76
N ARG A 747 -51.62 -54.03 -2.40
CA ARG A 747 -52.69 -53.52 -3.28
C ARG A 747 -52.81 -54.28 -4.61
N MET A 748 -51.74 -54.87 -5.11
CA MET A 748 -51.80 -55.72 -6.31
C MET A 748 -52.33 -57.13 -5.97
N GLU A 749 -51.95 -57.67 -4.81
CA GLU A 749 -52.49 -58.94 -4.30
C GLU A 749 -54.01 -58.85 -4.08
N ILE A 750 -54.50 -57.80 -3.41
CA ILE A 750 -55.94 -57.55 -3.17
C ILE A 750 -56.71 -57.21 -4.47
N GLY A 751 -56.01 -56.89 -5.56
CA GLY A 751 -56.60 -56.56 -6.87
C GLY A 751 -56.55 -57.68 -7.90
N SER A 752 -56.19 -58.90 -7.50
CA SER A 752 -56.03 -60.06 -8.40
C SER A 752 -57.03 -61.21 -8.14
N ASP A 753 -57.91 -61.05 -7.15
CA ASP A 753 -59.13 -61.86 -6.90
C ASP A 753 -60.38 -61.14 -7.43
#